data_AF-A0A4R5G8X9-F1
#
_entry.id   AF-A0A4R5G8X9-F1
#
_cell.length_a   1.000
_cell.length_b   1.000
_cell.length_c   1.000
_cell.angle_alpha   90.00
_cell.angle_beta   90.00
_cell.angle_gamma   90.00
#
_symmetry.space_group_name_H-M   'P 1'
#
loop_
_entity.id
_entity.type
_entity.pdbx_description
1 polymer ?
#
loop_
_entity_poly.entity_id
_entity_poly.type
_entity_poly.pdbx_seq_one_letter_code
_entity_poly.pdbx_strand_id
1 'polypeptide(L)'
;MWPDNESKVDLLRFKYLADVTTSLLQDDSMLPTTVGVYGDWGSGKSTLLGMIERDLGEDPDALVVRFNGWQFEGYDDAKAALMGSVLDAVQDKLRSQKGKEAALDLTKRLLRRVDWLKLAGSGAKALVPALLGAPSLATLSGLLTDLADEAKNLKDPEKFEAATKTLAEYVKKEPDAVEPIRSNIRAFREEFEELIETAKLSRVVVMIDDLDRCLPDTLIDTLEAIKLFLMVPRTAFLIAADELLVQHAIRTVYGAERFKDQRGLPRDLGREYLEKLIQVPIRLPRLSRAENEAYLHLLHAQKHLTADQFDNICTHVGGFNDTDLSRRSFDLATARKLAEGGLCLVSPELERDLELMNKLAPVLLPTLEGSPRRTKRFLNALHLRLKLSAARGLTLDPMVLAKLMTLEEAQPSNFKQLAELQAAQNGLPSELAEAERRAQPAPDNETMEAAPPTKPAARKGSTEKEKPVEAPHPTVAMWLADVWMRKWLTAPPLLAGINLQPYFYIAHDRLGLLDENAALSPRAASVVAGFLSGNAFQQEQAKRLAGDLGDVDVGQAFAALHAKVMSSTGQEFRTNLAATLTLTDVRSELAPQLLQLLSDAPEEHVPFSLIPRIVNVLQKPGTLRDDVRGLLEKWMTSGPSALQRAARSELDGLHVSP
;
A
#
# COMPACT_ATOMS: atom_id res chain seq x y z
N MET A 1 -14.82 -1.76 -16.30
CA MET A 1 -13.94 -1.54 -15.13
C MET A 1 -14.19 -0.12 -14.64
N TRP A 2 -13.94 0.16 -13.37
CA TRP A 2 -14.11 1.48 -12.76
C TRP A 2 -12.74 2.16 -12.62
N PRO A 3 -12.62 3.45 -12.97
CA PRO A 3 -11.38 4.17 -12.73
C PRO A 3 -11.13 4.33 -11.23
N ASP A 4 -9.85 4.18 -10.84
CA ASP A 4 -9.35 4.39 -9.48
C ASP A 4 -9.01 5.88 -9.27
N ASN A 5 -9.94 6.75 -9.65
CA ASN A 5 -9.89 8.20 -9.43
C ASN A 5 -11.06 8.65 -8.53
N GLU A 6 -10.94 9.89 -8.05
CA GLU A 6 -12.00 10.58 -7.32
C GLU A 6 -13.29 10.70 -8.15
N SER A 7 -14.43 10.51 -7.49
CA SER A 7 -15.73 10.63 -8.13
C SER A 7 -16.17 12.08 -8.15
N LYS A 8 -16.76 12.53 -9.27
CA LYS A 8 -17.41 13.85 -9.35
C LYS A 8 -18.83 13.85 -8.77
N VAL A 9 -19.43 12.67 -8.66
CA VAL A 9 -20.76 12.43 -8.12
C VAL A 9 -20.63 11.86 -6.71
N ASP A 10 -21.51 12.27 -5.80
CA ASP A 10 -21.50 11.78 -4.43
C ASP A 10 -22.04 10.35 -4.34
N LEU A 11 -21.14 9.38 -4.50
CA LEU A 11 -21.44 7.95 -4.31
C LEU A 11 -21.34 7.52 -2.85
N LEU A 12 -20.70 8.34 -2.01
CA LEU A 12 -20.35 8.01 -0.63
C LEU A 12 -21.33 8.62 0.37
N ARG A 13 -22.27 9.44 -0.11
CA ARG A 13 -23.26 10.17 0.68
C ARG A 13 -22.56 11.15 1.64
N PHE A 14 -21.44 11.71 1.22
CA PHE A 14 -20.66 12.69 1.98
C PHE A 14 -21.12 14.13 1.75
N LYS A 15 -22.22 14.37 1.00
CA LYS A 15 -22.81 15.69 0.81
C LYS A 15 -23.05 16.43 2.14
N TYR A 16 -23.54 15.76 3.18
CA TYR A 16 -23.74 16.41 4.48
C TYR A 16 -22.43 16.91 5.11
N LEU A 17 -21.32 16.18 4.93
CA LEU A 17 -19.99 16.63 5.37
C LEU A 17 -19.50 17.79 4.51
N ALA A 18 -19.73 17.73 3.20
CA ALA A 18 -19.36 18.79 2.27
C ALA A 18 -20.12 20.08 2.60
N ASP A 19 -21.44 20.01 2.80
CA ASP A 19 -22.31 21.14 3.12
C ASP A 19 -21.90 21.79 4.45
N VAL A 20 -21.66 21.00 5.51
CA VAL A 20 -21.20 21.52 6.81
C VAL A 20 -19.82 22.16 6.71
N THR A 21 -18.89 21.52 6.00
CA THR A 21 -17.53 22.06 5.82
C THR A 21 -17.55 23.35 5.00
N THR A 22 -18.36 23.38 3.94
CA THR A 22 -18.52 24.57 3.09
C THR A 22 -19.13 25.72 3.87
N SER A 23 -20.19 25.46 4.65
CA SER A 23 -20.80 26.48 5.52
C SER A 23 -19.80 27.04 6.54
N LEU A 24 -18.94 26.19 7.11
CA LEU A 24 -17.87 26.61 8.02
C LEU A 24 -16.83 27.51 7.34
N LEU A 25 -16.46 27.19 6.10
CA LEU A 25 -15.48 27.94 5.31
C LEU A 25 -16.04 29.24 4.73
N GLN A 26 -17.36 29.34 4.59
CA GLN A 26 -18.07 30.55 4.15
C GLN A 26 -18.38 31.52 5.31
N ASP A 27 -18.29 31.07 6.56
CA ASP A 27 -18.50 31.90 7.74
C ASP A 27 -17.28 32.79 8.00
N ASP A 28 -17.40 34.08 7.68
CA ASP A 28 -16.34 35.07 7.86
C ASP A 28 -15.89 35.19 9.33
N SER A 29 -16.75 34.86 10.32
CA SER A 29 -16.41 34.89 11.75
C SER A 29 -15.45 33.78 12.16
N MET A 30 -15.35 32.73 11.35
CA MET A 30 -14.42 31.63 11.55
C MET A 30 -13.05 31.89 10.94
N LEU A 31 -12.90 32.91 10.07
CA LEU A 31 -11.64 33.16 9.36
C LEU A 31 -10.67 34.02 10.19
N PRO A 32 -9.35 33.71 10.21
CA PRO A 32 -8.72 32.58 9.55
C PRO A 32 -8.89 31.24 10.29
N THR A 33 -9.03 30.15 9.52
CA THR A 33 -9.23 28.79 10.09
C THR A 33 -8.43 27.71 9.35
N THR A 34 -8.14 26.63 10.07
CA THR A 34 -7.60 25.37 9.53
C THR A 34 -8.55 24.25 9.89
N VAL A 35 -9.07 23.59 8.87
CA VAL A 35 -9.95 22.44 8.94
C VAL A 35 -9.17 21.21 8.51
N GLY A 36 -9.12 20.19 9.35
CA GLY A 36 -8.50 18.89 9.03
C GLY A 36 -9.57 17.92 8.55
N VAL A 37 -9.37 17.30 7.39
CA VAL A 37 -10.22 16.25 6.83
C VAL A 37 -9.47 14.93 6.93
N TYR A 38 -9.79 14.15 7.96
CA TYR A 38 -9.09 12.93 8.29
C TYR A 38 -9.85 11.69 7.86
N GLY A 39 -9.09 10.68 7.43
CA GLY A 39 -9.62 9.35 7.20
C GLY A 39 -8.56 8.44 6.59
N ASP A 40 -8.81 7.14 6.64
CA ASP A 40 -7.90 6.12 6.12
C ASP A 40 -7.62 6.31 4.62
N TRP A 41 -6.58 5.65 4.12
CA TRP A 41 -6.29 5.65 2.69
C TRP A 41 -7.46 5.08 1.87
N GLY A 42 -7.90 5.84 0.86
CA GLY A 42 -9.01 5.45 0.00
C GLY A 42 -10.41 5.63 0.61
N SER A 43 -10.55 6.34 1.74
CA SER A 43 -11.84 6.64 2.39
C SER A 43 -12.73 7.63 1.62
N GLY A 44 -12.18 8.38 0.66
CA GLY A 44 -12.92 9.39 -0.12
C GLY A 44 -12.59 10.84 0.19
N LYS A 45 -11.51 11.14 0.93
CA LYS A 45 -11.06 12.51 1.26
C LYS A 45 -11.00 13.44 0.04
N SER A 46 -10.32 13.05 -1.04
CA SER A 46 -10.19 13.88 -2.25
C SER A 46 -11.53 14.06 -2.99
N THR A 47 -12.46 13.09 -2.88
CA THR A 47 -13.84 13.24 -3.38
C THR A 47 -14.61 14.28 -2.55
N LEU A 48 -14.44 14.29 -1.22
CA LEU A 48 -15.02 15.32 -0.36
C LEU A 48 -14.42 16.71 -0.67
N LEU A 49 -13.10 16.81 -0.84
CA LEU A 49 -12.45 18.07 -1.25
C LEU A 49 -13.01 18.59 -2.57
N GLY A 50 -13.18 17.73 -3.58
CA GLY A 50 -13.73 18.14 -4.88
C GLY A 50 -15.18 18.62 -4.82
N MET A 51 -15.99 18.09 -3.89
CA MET A 51 -17.34 18.62 -3.65
C MET A 51 -17.30 20.01 -3.02
N ILE A 52 -16.47 20.19 -1.97
CA ILE A 52 -16.30 21.49 -1.32
C ILE A 52 -15.72 22.52 -2.29
N GLU A 53 -14.77 22.13 -3.15
CA GLU A 53 -14.17 23.01 -4.16
C GLU A 53 -15.22 23.54 -5.14
N ARG A 54 -16.09 22.66 -5.63
CA ARG A 54 -17.19 23.04 -6.53
C ARG A 54 -18.15 24.00 -5.83
N ASP A 55 -18.56 23.68 -4.61
CA ASP A 55 -19.58 24.44 -3.88
C ASP A 55 -19.02 25.82 -3.44
N LEU A 56 -17.73 25.92 -3.11
CA LEU A 56 -17.05 27.20 -2.87
C LEU A 56 -16.82 28.01 -4.16
N GLY A 57 -16.64 27.33 -5.30
CA GLY A 57 -16.44 27.97 -6.61
C GLY A 57 -17.67 28.69 -7.16
N GLU A 58 -18.84 28.54 -6.53
CA GLU A 58 -20.04 29.33 -6.85
C GLU A 58 -19.89 30.81 -6.48
N ASP A 59 -19.02 31.15 -5.51
CA ASP A 59 -18.69 32.53 -5.18
C ASP A 59 -17.58 33.05 -6.12
N PRO A 60 -17.87 34.01 -7.02
CA PRO A 60 -16.88 34.54 -7.96
C PRO A 60 -15.71 35.28 -7.26
N ASP A 61 -15.90 35.75 -6.04
CA ASP A 61 -14.89 36.47 -5.25
C ASP A 61 -14.09 35.53 -4.34
N ALA A 62 -14.51 34.27 -4.17
CA ALA A 62 -13.73 33.25 -3.46
C ALA A 62 -12.61 32.67 -4.34
N LEU A 63 -11.39 32.59 -3.81
CA LEU A 63 -10.27 31.90 -4.47
C LEU A 63 -10.07 30.55 -3.80
N VAL A 64 -10.24 29.47 -4.55
CA VAL A 64 -9.94 28.10 -4.08
C VAL A 64 -8.65 27.63 -4.76
N VAL A 65 -7.68 27.19 -3.97
CA VAL A 65 -6.36 26.73 -4.45
C VAL A 65 -6.14 25.30 -4.00
N ARG A 66 -5.93 24.37 -4.93
CA ARG A 66 -5.49 23.01 -4.60
C ARG A 66 -3.97 22.93 -4.60
N PHE A 67 -3.42 22.35 -3.54
CA PHE A 67 -2.01 22.06 -3.38
C PHE A 67 -1.84 20.59 -3.00
N ASN A 68 -1.02 19.86 -3.75
CA ASN A 68 -0.66 18.49 -3.42
C ASN A 68 0.79 18.47 -2.93
N GLY A 69 1.01 18.23 -1.65
CA GLY A 69 2.35 18.27 -1.06
C GLY A 69 3.30 17.25 -1.66
N TRP A 70 2.77 16.08 -2.05
CA TRP A 70 3.55 14.98 -2.61
C TRP A 70 4.11 15.30 -4.00
N GLN A 71 3.44 16.15 -4.79
CA GLN A 71 3.94 16.59 -6.11
C GLN A 71 5.25 17.40 -6.03
N PHE A 72 5.53 17.98 -4.85
CA PHE A 72 6.71 18.80 -4.60
C PHE A 72 7.75 18.07 -3.74
N GLU A 73 7.60 16.75 -3.58
CA GLU A 73 8.57 15.91 -2.88
C GLU A 73 9.92 15.88 -3.62
N GLY A 74 11.02 16.09 -2.89
CA GLY A 74 12.36 16.16 -3.47
C GLY A 74 12.73 17.52 -4.09
N TYR A 75 11.82 18.49 -4.12
CA TYR A 75 12.18 19.89 -4.37
C TYR A 75 12.69 20.54 -3.08
N ASP A 76 13.74 21.35 -3.20
CA ASP A 76 14.51 21.90 -2.06
C ASP A 76 13.71 22.82 -1.10
N ASP A 77 12.46 23.18 -1.38
CA ASP A 77 11.62 23.99 -0.47
C ASP A 77 10.10 23.82 -0.72
N ALA A 78 9.43 22.99 0.10
CA ALA A 78 7.98 22.80 0.07
C ALA A 78 7.20 24.05 0.54
N LYS A 79 7.78 24.88 1.42
CA LYS A 79 7.15 26.12 1.88
C LYS A 79 6.98 27.09 0.73
N ALA A 80 8.06 27.29 -0.02
CA ALA A 80 8.04 28.18 -1.16
C ALA A 80 7.19 27.65 -2.32
N ALA A 81 7.08 26.32 -2.49
CA ALA A 81 6.14 25.73 -3.44
C ALA A 81 4.68 26.04 -3.09
N LEU A 82 4.30 25.90 -1.82
CA LEU A 82 2.95 26.24 -1.36
C LEU A 82 2.65 27.74 -1.54
N MET A 83 3.56 28.60 -1.08
CA MET A 83 3.39 30.06 -1.20
C MET A 83 3.31 30.49 -2.68
N GLY A 84 4.17 29.94 -3.53
CA GLY A 84 4.14 30.19 -4.98
C GLY A 84 2.82 29.76 -5.60
N SER A 85 2.33 28.55 -5.29
CA SER A 85 1.07 28.03 -5.83
C SER A 85 -0.13 28.92 -5.50
N VAL A 86 -0.18 29.45 -4.26
CA VAL A 86 -1.25 30.38 -3.84
C VAL A 86 -1.13 31.70 -4.61
N LEU A 87 0.07 32.27 -4.72
CA LEU A 87 0.29 33.54 -5.42
C LEU A 87 0.06 33.42 -6.93
N ASP A 88 0.41 32.31 -7.55
CA ASP A 88 0.14 32.02 -8.95
C ASP A 88 -1.36 31.92 -9.20
N ALA A 89 -2.11 31.24 -8.33
CA ALA A 89 -3.58 31.18 -8.42
C ALA A 89 -4.23 32.56 -8.25
N VAL A 90 -3.72 33.41 -7.34
CA VAL A 90 -4.14 34.81 -7.23
C VAL A 90 -3.84 35.54 -8.54
N GLN A 91 -2.64 35.41 -9.08
CA GLN A 91 -2.22 36.08 -10.32
C GLN A 91 -3.12 35.71 -11.51
N ASP A 92 -3.42 34.42 -11.69
CA ASP A 92 -4.26 33.94 -12.78
C ASP A 92 -5.70 34.43 -12.65
N LYS A 93 -6.26 34.43 -11.43
CA LYS A 93 -7.58 35.03 -11.17
C LYS A 93 -7.58 36.52 -11.49
N LEU A 94 -6.53 37.26 -11.12
CA LEU A 94 -6.41 38.69 -11.38
C LEU A 94 -6.24 39.03 -12.87
N ARG A 95 -5.48 38.23 -13.64
CA ARG A 95 -5.29 38.43 -15.10
C ARG A 95 -6.60 38.38 -15.88
N SER A 96 -7.56 37.60 -15.40
CA SER A 96 -8.89 37.49 -16.03
C SER A 96 -9.76 38.74 -15.82
N GLN A 97 -9.36 39.67 -14.94
CA GLN A 97 -10.17 40.82 -14.53
C GLN A 97 -9.51 42.14 -14.91
N LYS A 98 -10.20 42.98 -15.71
CA LYS A 98 -9.70 44.30 -16.10
C LYS A 98 -9.63 45.25 -14.90
N GLY A 99 -8.54 46.02 -14.77
CA GLY A 99 -8.41 47.10 -13.77
C GLY A 99 -7.78 46.70 -12.43
N LYS A 100 -7.12 45.53 -12.33
CA LYS A 100 -6.44 45.07 -11.09
C LYS A 100 -4.91 45.12 -11.16
N GLU A 101 -4.35 46.18 -11.77
CA GLU A 101 -2.91 46.33 -11.95
C GLU A 101 -2.14 46.43 -10.62
N ALA A 102 -2.70 47.11 -9.62
CA ALA A 102 -2.09 47.23 -8.29
C ALA A 102 -1.97 45.88 -7.57
N ALA A 103 -3.03 45.05 -7.64
CA ALA A 103 -2.99 43.70 -7.08
C ALA A 103 -1.97 42.82 -7.82
N LEU A 104 -1.89 42.93 -9.15
CA LEU A 104 -0.90 42.20 -9.95
C LEU A 104 0.54 42.60 -9.62
N ASP A 105 0.80 43.87 -9.30
CA ASP A 105 2.10 44.33 -8.86
C ASP A 105 2.47 43.77 -7.47
N LEU A 106 1.53 43.81 -6.52
CA LEU A 106 1.68 43.19 -5.20
C LEU A 106 1.98 41.68 -5.31
N THR A 107 1.25 40.96 -6.17
CA THR A 107 1.51 39.53 -6.39
C THR A 107 2.92 39.29 -6.95
N LYS A 108 3.39 40.11 -7.89
CA LYS A 108 4.75 39.99 -8.44
C LYS A 108 5.83 40.24 -7.38
N ARG A 109 5.63 41.23 -6.50
CA ARG A 109 6.54 41.49 -5.37
C ARG A 109 6.61 40.28 -4.42
N LEU A 110 5.45 39.73 -4.04
CA LEU A 110 5.38 38.55 -3.18
C LEU A 110 6.02 37.31 -3.83
N LEU A 111 5.80 37.08 -5.13
CA LEU A 111 6.43 35.96 -5.86
C LEU A 111 7.96 36.08 -5.86
N ARG A 112 8.51 37.29 -6.04
CA ARG A 112 9.97 37.52 -5.96
C ARG A 112 10.54 37.21 -4.58
N ARG A 113 9.81 37.53 -3.50
CA ARG A 113 10.19 37.14 -2.12
C ARG A 113 10.20 35.61 -1.96
N VAL A 114 9.24 34.92 -2.57
CA VAL A 114 9.17 33.44 -2.54
C VAL A 114 10.30 32.81 -3.34
N ASP A 115 10.64 33.33 -4.51
CA ASP A 115 11.76 32.82 -5.32
C ASP A 115 13.11 33.03 -4.62
N TRP A 116 13.24 34.11 -3.84
CA TRP A 116 14.39 34.30 -2.94
C TRP A 116 14.47 33.23 -1.84
N LEU A 117 13.34 32.84 -1.24
CA LEU A 117 13.29 31.75 -0.25
C LEU A 117 13.73 30.42 -0.86
N LYS A 118 13.29 30.09 -2.09
CA LYS A 118 13.74 28.89 -2.84
C LYS A 118 15.25 28.88 -3.03
N LEU A 119 15.82 30.02 -3.45
CA LEU A 119 17.27 30.17 -3.68
C LEU A 119 18.08 30.04 -2.38
N ALA A 120 17.51 30.43 -1.23
CA ALA A 120 18.14 30.25 0.07
C ALA A 120 18.16 28.77 0.54
N GLY A 121 17.18 27.96 0.12
CA GLY A 121 17.08 26.52 0.42
C GLY A 121 18.02 25.63 -0.41
N SER A 122 18.17 25.92 -1.70
CA SER A 122 18.97 25.13 -2.65
C SER A 122 20.46 25.49 -2.62
N GLY A 123 21.30 24.67 -1.99
CA GLY A 123 22.77 24.62 -2.21
C GLY A 123 23.64 25.83 -1.79
N ALA A 124 23.09 27.03 -1.56
CA ALA A 124 23.83 28.25 -1.20
C ALA A 124 24.09 28.41 0.31
N LYS A 125 23.97 27.33 1.10
CA LYS A 125 24.02 27.33 2.58
C LYS A 125 25.27 28.01 3.16
N ALA A 126 26.39 28.06 2.43
CA ALA A 126 27.62 28.71 2.87
C ALA A 126 27.60 30.26 2.73
N LEU A 127 26.81 30.79 1.80
CA LEU A 127 26.75 32.23 1.50
C LEU A 127 25.68 32.94 2.34
N VAL A 128 24.58 32.23 2.66
CA VAL A 128 23.40 32.78 3.36
C VAL A 128 23.71 33.37 4.74
N PRO A 129 24.52 32.74 5.63
CA PRO A 129 24.86 33.34 6.92
C PRO A 129 25.66 34.64 6.78
N ALA A 130 26.53 34.75 5.77
CA ALA A 130 27.30 35.96 5.50
C ALA A 130 26.41 37.10 4.97
N LEU A 131 25.38 36.76 4.18
CA LEU A 131 24.41 37.72 3.65
C LEU A 131 23.45 38.24 4.73
N LEU A 132 22.94 37.36 5.60
CA LEU A 132 22.05 37.76 6.70
C LEU A 132 22.74 38.56 7.81
N GLY A 133 24.08 38.48 7.90
CA GLY A 133 24.88 39.25 8.85
C GLY A 133 25.34 40.62 8.32
N ALA A 134 25.06 40.95 7.07
CA ALA A 134 25.56 42.18 6.46
C ALA A 134 24.66 43.39 6.80
N PRO A 135 25.22 44.48 7.34
CA PRO A 135 24.45 45.65 7.77
C PRO A 135 23.97 46.55 6.61
N SER A 136 24.44 46.33 5.37
CA SER A 136 24.06 47.15 4.21
C SER A 136 24.31 46.45 2.87
N LEU A 137 23.66 46.93 1.81
CA LEU A 137 23.81 46.46 0.44
C LEU A 137 25.22 46.60 -0.14
N ALA A 138 25.94 47.65 0.26
CA ALA A 138 27.35 47.82 -0.14
C ALA A 138 28.24 46.73 0.48
N THR A 139 27.96 46.35 1.74
CA THR A 139 28.69 45.28 2.44
C THR A 139 28.40 43.91 1.83
N LEU A 140 27.16 43.68 1.36
CA LEU A 140 26.76 42.45 0.65
C LEU A 140 27.52 42.27 -0.67
N SER A 141 27.62 43.33 -1.48
CA SER A 141 28.33 43.24 -2.75
C SER A 141 29.81 42.93 -2.57
N GLY A 142 30.44 43.48 -1.52
CA GLY A 142 31.85 43.18 -1.16
C GLY A 142 32.05 41.74 -0.66
N LEU A 143 31.19 41.29 0.25
CA LEU A 143 31.21 39.91 0.75
C LEU A 143 31.00 38.88 -0.36
N LEU A 144 30.10 39.16 -1.32
CA LEU A 144 29.85 38.30 -2.47
C LEU A 144 31.05 38.22 -3.43
N THR A 145 31.75 39.34 -3.65
CA THR A 145 32.97 39.34 -4.45
C THR A 145 34.10 38.57 -3.78
N ASP A 146 34.28 38.75 -2.46
CA ASP A 146 35.32 38.07 -1.69
C ASP A 146 35.07 36.54 -1.65
N LEU A 147 33.81 36.12 -1.44
CA LEU A 147 33.41 34.71 -1.48
C LEU A 147 33.53 34.09 -2.88
N ALA A 148 33.31 34.87 -3.94
CA ALA A 148 33.52 34.42 -5.32
C ALA A 148 35.00 34.23 -5.65
N ASP A 149 35.89 35.04 -5.06
CA ASP A 149 37.34 34.87 -5.21
C ASP A 149 37.87 33.67 -4.41
N GLU A 150 37.33 33.40 -3.22
CA GLU A 150 37.64 32.21 -2.42
C GLU A 150 37.18 30.90 -3.10
N ALA A 151 36.07 30.95 -3.83
CA ALA A 151 35.45 29.80 -4.50
C ALA A 151 36.30 29.19 -5.63
N LYS A 152 37.25 29.95 -6.17
CA LYS A 152 38.21 29.46 -7.18
C LYS A 152 39.07 28.29 -6.69
N ASN A 153 39.13 28.06 -5.38
CA ASN A 153 39.90 26.99 -4.73
C ASN A 153 39.06 25.73 -4.39
N LEU A 154 37.76 25.68 -4.73
CA LEU A 154 36.88 24.55 -4.44
C LEU A 154 36.88 23.50 -5.57
N LYS A 155 36.43 22.28 -5.24
CA LYS A 155 36.38 21.14 -6.17
C LYS A 155 35.40 21.29 -7.34
N ASP A 156 34.40 22.18 -7.23
CA ASP A 156 33.41 22.49 -8.27
C ASP A 156 33.17 24.03 -8.35
N PRO A 157 34.12 24.81 -8.91
CA PRO A 157 34.07 26.26 -8.89
C PRO A 157 32.96 26.84 -9.78
N GLU A 158 32.63 26.17 -10.89
CA GLU A 158 31.63 26.67 -11.87
C GLU A 158 30.20 26.74 -11.29
N LYS A 159 29.79 25.73 -10.50
CA LYS A 159 28.48 25.73 -9.84
C LYS A 159 28.38 26.81 -8.77
N PHE A 160 29.46 27.04 -8.03
CA PHE A 160 29.51 28.04 -6.98
C PHE A 160 29.56 29.46 -7.56
N GLU A 161 30.32 29.68 -8.63
CA GLU A 161 30.38 30.96 -9.35
C GLU A 161 29.04 31.31 -10.03
N ALA A 162 28.36 30.31 -10.60
CA ALA A 162 27.01 30.50 -11.15
C ALA A 162 26.00 30.90 -10.07
N ALA A 163 26.04 30.25 -8.89
CA ALA A 163 25.18 30.58 -7.77
C ALA A 163 25.47 31.99 -7.21
N THR A 164 26.74 32.38 -7.04
CA THR A 164 27.12 33.72 -6.55
C THR A 164 26.75 34.82 -7.53
N LYS A 165 26.93 34.61 -8.84
CA LYS A 165 26.50 35.57 -9.88
C LYS A 165 24.98 35.73 -9.92
N THR A 166 24.24 34.63 -9.87
CA THR A 166 22.77 34.65 -9.86
C THR A 166 22.25 35.44 -8.65
N LEU A 167 22.85 35.21 -7.48
CA LEU A 167 22.50 35.92 -6.25
C LEU A 167 22.89 37.40 -6.30
N ALA A 168 24.06 37.73 -6.83
CA ALA A 168 24.54 39.11 -6.98
C ALA A 168 23.70 39.93 -7.97
N GLU A 169 23.26 39.32 -9.08
CA GLU A 169 22.32 39.95 -10.01
C GLU A 169 20.94 40.17 -9.38
N TYR A 170 20.48 39.23 -8.56
CA TYR A 170 19.20 39.34 -7.85
C TYR A 170 19.22 40.47 -6.81
N VAL A 171 20.26 40.52 -5.96
CA VAL A 171 20.46 41.57 -4.94
C VAL A 171 20.67 42.96 -5.57
N LYS A 172 21.34 43.04 -6.73
CA LYS A 172 21.48 44.31 -7.47
C LYS A 172 20.18 44.80 -8.08
N LYS A 173 19.31 43.88 -8.51
CA LYS A 173 18.01 44.24 -9.08
C LYS A 173 17.03 44.71 -8.00
N GLU A 174 17.10 44.14 -6.80
CA GLU A 174 16.15 44.45 -5.73
C GLU A 174 16.81 44.56 -4.33
N PRO A 175 17.06 45.79 -3.85
CA PRO A 175 17.76 46.04 -2.58
C PRO A 175 16.99 45.59 -1.32
N ASP A 176 15.65 45.46 -1.40
CA ASP A 176 14.78 45.18 -0.26
C ASP A 176 14.65 43.68 0.08
N ALA A 177 15.15 42.78 -0.78
CA ALA A 177 15.05 41.33 -0.57
C ALA A 177 15.93 40.79 0.58
N VAL A 178 16.83 41.62 1.12
CA VAL A 178 17.88 41.21 2.09
C VAL A 178 17.51 41.52 3.55
N GLU A 179 16.27 41.90 3.81
CA GLU A 179 15.79 42.07 5.17
C GLU A 179 15.88 40.77 6.01
N PRO A 180 16.06 40.87 7.35
CA PRO A 180 16.10 39.71 8.23
C PRO A 180 14.86 38.81 8.06
N ILE A 181 15.05 37.49 8.02
CA ILE A 181 13.97 36.49 7.84
C ILE A 181 12.74 36.76 8.74
N ARG A 182 12.93 37.26 9.96
CA ARG A 182 11.84 37.60 10.89
C ARG A 182 11.02 38.84 10.49
N SER A 183 11.63 39.89 9.92
CA SER A 183 10.85 41.01 9.37
C SER A 183 10.14 40.59 8.09
N ASN A 184 10.75 39.70 7.31
CA ASN A 184 10.14 39.13 6.10
C ASN A 184 8.84 38.36 6.35
N ILE A 185 8.68 37.60 7.44
CA ILE A 185 7.41 36.88 7.70
C ILE A 185 6.27 37.87 7.95
N ARG A 186 6.51 38.89 8.78
CA ARG A 186 5.49 39.88 9.12
C ARG A 186 5.15 40.75 7.92
N ALA A 187 6.17 41.23 7.20
CA ALA A 187 5.99 41.98 5.97
C ALA A 187 5.23 41.16 4.92
N PHE A 188 5.55 39.86 4.77
CA PHE A 188 4.82 38.98 3.87
C PHE A 188 3.34 38.87 4.24
N ARG A 189 3.02 38.70 5.52
CA ARG A 189 1.61 38.64 5.98
C ARG A 189 0.86 39.94 5.68
N GLU A 190 1.47 41.08 6.01
CA GLU A 190 0.87 42.40 5.80
C GLU A 190 0.65 42.68 4.30
N GLU A 191 1.63 42.38 3.44
CA GLU A 191 1.50 42.51 1.98
C GLU A 191 0.51 41.50 1.38
N PHE A 192 0.44 40.28 1.92
CA PHE A 192 -0.52 39.27 1.47
C PHE A 192 -1.96 39.63 1.88
N GLU A 193 -2.14 40.21 3.06
CA GLU A 193 -3.41 40.79 3.49
C GLU A 193 -3.83 41.96 2.57
N GLU A 194 -2.91 42.90 2.30
CA GLU A 194 -3.14 44.00 1.34
C GLU A 194 -3.49 43.47 -0.06
N LEU A 195 -2.83 42.39 -0.49
CA LEU A 195 -3.14 41.74 -1.76
C LEU A 195 -4.56 41.20 -1.78
N ILE A 196 -5.01 40.48 -0.74
CA ILE A 196 -6.37 39.94 -0.65
C ILE A 196 -7.41 41.06 -0.71
N GLU A 197 -7.18 42.16 0.01
CA GLU A 197 -8.06 43.32 0.02
C GLU A 197 -8.11 44.05 -1.33
N THR A 198 -6.94 44.32 -1.92
CA THR A 198 -6.81 44.99 -3.21
C THR A 198 -7.38 44.14 -4.35
N ALA A 199 -7.18 42.82 -4.25
CA ALA A 199 -7.79 41.84 -5.14
C ALA A 199 -9.30 41.67 -4.90
N LYS A 200 -9.88 42.29 -3.87
CA LYS A 200 -11.30 42.18 -3.49
C LYS A 200 -11.76 40.72 -3.35
N LEU A 201 -10.89 39.87 -2.82
CA LEU A 201 -11.25 38.48 -2.57
C LEU A 201 -12.10 38.41 -1.30
N SER A 202 -13.22 37.69 -1.37
CA SER A 202 -14.08 37.41 -0.20
C SER A 202 -13.34 36.48 0.75
N ARG A 203 -12.66 35.47 0.19
CA ARG A 203 -11.82 34.51 0.92
C ARG A 203 -10.82 33.80 0.01
N VAL A 204 -9.76 33.29 0.62
CA VAL A 204 -8.78 32.38 -0.01
C VAL A 204 -8.79 31.05 0.73
N VAL A 205 -9.27 30.00 0.09
CA VAL A 205 -9.31 28.64 0.64
C VAL A 205 -8.23 27.80 -0.01
N VAL A 206 -7.24 27.37 0.79
CA VAL A 206 -6.13 26.53 0.35
C VAL A 206 -6.40 25.08 0.77
N MET A 207 -6.69 24.24 -0.21
CA MET A 207 -6.93 22.81 -0.02
C MET A 207 -5.62 22.04 -0.20
N ILE A 208 -5.18 21.36 0.86
CA ILE A 208 -3.94 20.59 0.89
C ILE A 208 -4.28 19.11 0.92
N ASP A 209 -3.83 18.35 -0.08
CA ASP A 209 -4.08 16.91 -0.20
C ASP A 209 -2.76 16.11 -0.26
N ASP A 210 -2.87 14.79 -0.01
CA ASP A 210 -1.78 13.81 -0.02
C ASP A 210 -0.57 14.17 0.87
N LEU A 211 -0.79 14.97 1.94
CA LEU A 211 0.27 15.33 2.88
C LEU A 211 0.86 14.11 3.58
N ASP A 212 0.04 13.09 3.83
CA ASP A 212 0.43 11.80 4.42
C ASP A 212 1.32 10.93 3.51
N ARG A 213 1.56 11.34 2.26
CA ARG A 213 2.51 10.68 1.35
C ARG A 213 3.87 11.36 1.29
N CYS A 214 4.00 12.56 1.84
CA CYS A 214 5.25 13.30 1.84
C CYS A 214 6.27 12.68 2.82
N LEU A 215 7.55 12.82 2.48
CA LEU A 215 8.66 12.64 3.42
C LEU A 215 8.47 13.53 4.65
N PRO A 216 8.95 13.09 5.84
CA PRO A 216 8.73 13.83 7.09
C PRO A 216 9.15 15.30 7.04
N ASP A 217 10.27 15.62 6.39
CA ASP A 217 10.76 17.00 6.27
C ASP A 217 9.83 17.88 5.41
N THR A 218 9.43 17.39 4.23
CA THR A 218 8.48 18.07 3.32
C THR A 218 7.13 18.30 4.00
N LEU A 219 6.66 17.33 4.79
CA LEU A 219 5.44 17.45 5.57
C LEU A 219 5.55 18.59 6.59
N ILE A 220 6.61 18.61 7.41
CA ILE A 220 6.82 19.65 8.42
C ILE A 220 6.96 21.03 7.78
N ASP A 221 7.70 21.13 6.69
CA ASP A 221 7.86 22.37 5.92
C ASP A 221 6.51 22.91 5.45
N THR A 222 5.65 22.05 4.90
CA THR A 222 4.29 22.42 4.48
C THR A 222 3.45 22.91 5.66
N LEU A 223 3.47 22.21 6.80
CA LEU A 223 2.73 22.61 8.01
C LEU A 223 3.24 23.95 8.58
N GLU A 224 4.55 24.19 8.54
CA GLU A 224 5.14 25.46 8.96
C GLU A 224 4.76 26.62 8.03
N ALA A 225 4.68 26.40 6.71
CA ALA A 225 4.24 27.43 5.77
C ALA A 225 2.84 27.96 6.10
N ILE A 226 1.90 27.04 6.36
CA ILE A 226 0.52 27.35 6.75
C ILE A 226 0.52 28.23 8.00
N LYS A 227 1.24 27.81 9.04
CA LYS A 227 1.27 28.51 10.32
C LYS A 227 1.98 29.86 10.27
N LEU A 228 3.09 29.94 9.54
CA LEU A 228 4.00 31.09 9.60
C LEU A 228 3.65 32.17 8.58
N PHE A 229 3.20 31.84 7.37
CA PHE A 229 3.11 32.83 6.29
C PHE A 229 1.69 33.08 5.81
N LEU A 230 0.80 32.09 5.92
CA LEU A 230 -0.49 32.15 5.22
C LEU A 230 -1.72 32.31 6.13
N MET A 231 -1.51 32.32 7.46
CA MET A 231 -2.53 32.66 8.45
C MET A 231 -2.76 34.18 8.51
N VAL A 232 -3.52 34.71 7.54
CA VAL A 232 -3.97 36.12 7.47
C VAL A 232 -5.50 36.21 7.39
N PRO A 233 -6.14 37.35 7.68
CA PRO A 233 -7.59 37.48 7.57
C PRO A 233 -8.14 37.02 6.21
N ARG A 234 -9.37 36.47 6.21
CA ARG A 234 -10.05 35.91 5.03
C ARG A 234 -9.38 34.67 4.40
N THR A 235 -8.49 33.99 5.10
CA THR A 235 -7.89 32.72 4.63
C THR A 235 -8.45 31.51 5.35
N ALA A 236 -8.56 30.39 4.65
CA ALA A 236 -8.84 29.11 5.27
C ALA A 236 -7.97 28.00 4.68
N PHE A 237 -7.60 27.03 5.50
CA PHE A 237 -6.82 25.86 5.10
C PHE A 237 -7.67 24.61 5.29
N LEU A 238 -7.79 23.79 4.25
CA LEU A 238 -8.49 22.52 4.31
C LEU A 238 -7.49 21.40 4.05
N ILE A 239 -7.06 20.69 5.08
CA ILE A 239 -5.96 19.72 5.02
C ILE A 239 -6.54 18.30 5.05
N ALA A 240 -6.49 17.61 3.92
CA ALA A 240 -6.83 16.20 3.82
C ALA A 240 -5.60 15.32 4.03
N ALA A 241 -5.66 14.43 5.03
CA ALA A 241 -4.57 13.50 5.32
C ALA A 241 -5.05 12.28 6.12
N ASP A 242 -4.23 11.24 6.18
CA ASP A 242 -4.31 10.24 7.24
C ASP A 242 -3.70 10.80 8.53
N GLU A 243 -4.54 10.96 9.57
CA GLU A 243 -4.15 11.58 10.84
C GLU A 243 -3.00 10.81 11.52
N LEU A 244 -3.00 9.47 11.44
CA LEU A 244 -2.01 8.64 12.12
C LEU A 244 -0.65 8.69 11.40
N LEU A 245 -0.65 8.72 10.06
CA LEU A 245 0.57 8.85 9.28
C LEU A 245 1.24 10.21 9.50
N VAL A 246 0.46 11.29 9.52
CA VAL A 246 0.98 12.64 9.81
C VAL A 246 1.55 12.71 11.23
N GLN A 247 0.85 12.17 12.23
CA GLN A 247 1.37 12.11 13.61
C GLN A 247 2.68 11.30 13.69
N HIS A 248 2.79 10.20 12.95
CA HIS A 248 4.00 9.40 12.89
C HIS A 248 5.17 10.19 12.29
N ALA A 249 4.96 10.86 11.15
CA ALA A 249 5.98 11.71 10.51
C ALA A 249 6.47 12.82 11.44
N ILE A 250 5.56 13.51 12.14
CA ILE A 250 5.92 14.56 13.12
C ILE A 250 6.78 13.98 14.26
N ARG A 251 6.43 12.79 14.78
CA ARG A 251 7.20 12.11 15.82
C ARG A 251 8.61 11.75 15.36
N THR A 252 8.78 11.38 14.10
CA THR A 252 10.09 11.07 13.50
C THR A 252 11.01 12.30 13.49
N VAL A 253 10.48 13.48 13.14
CA VAL A 253 11.29 14.72 13.05
C VAL A 253 11.66 15.27 14.42
N TYR A 254 10.71 15.35 15.36
CA TYR A 254 10.95 15.97 16.68
C TYR A 254 11.50 14.99 17.74
N GLY A 255 11.49 13.69 17.45
CA GLY A 255 12.05 12.62 18.29
C GLY A 255 11.13 12.19 19.43
N ALA A 256 10.64 10.94 19.38
CA ALA A 256 9.71 10.37 20.35
C ALA A 256 10.26 10.29 21.80
N GLU A 257 11.58 10.24 21.99
CA GLU A 257 12.20 10.04 23.31
C GLU A 257 12.61 11.34 24.02
N ARG A 258 12.57 12.49 23.34
CA ARG A 258 13.12 13.75 23.87
C ARG A 258 12.17 14.48 24.84
N PHE A 259 10.89 14.13 24.86
CA PHE A 259 9.88 14.88 25.61
C PHE A 259 9.00 13.94 26.43
N LYS A 260 9.29 13.87 27.73
CA LYS A 260 8.46 13.20 28.74
C LYS A 260 7.54 14.24 29.40
N ASP A 261 6.31 13.85 29.70
CA ASP A 261 5.40 14.69 30.50
C ASP A 261 5.86 14.78 31.96
N GLN A 262 5.15 15.56 32.78
CA GLN A 262 5.45 15.72 34.21
C GLN A 262 5.41 14.40 35.01
N ARG A 263 4.85 13.32 34.43
CA ARG A 263 4.74 11.98 35.01
C ARG A 263 5.76 11.00 34.41
N GLY A 264 6.66 11.45 33.54
CA GLY A 264 7.67 10.62 32.90
C GLY A 264 7.16 9.80 31.70
N LEU A 265 5.91 10.01 31.27
CA LEU A 265 5.32 9.31 30.11
C LEU A 265 5.72 10.01 28.80
N PRO A 266 5.93 9.27 27.70
CA PRO A 266 6.15 9.88 26.39
C PRO A 266 4.99 10.79 26.00
N ARG A 267 5.27 12.05 25.64
CA ARG A 267 4.23 12.95 25.10
C ARG A 267 3.87 12.54 23.68
N ASP A 268 2.58 12.61 23.35
CA ASP A 268 2.12 12.43 21.98
C ASP A 268 2.27 13.73 21.19
N LEU A 269 3.53 14.08 20.89
CA LEU A 269 3.91 15.33 20.22
C LEU A 269 3.21 15.51 18.87
N GLY A 270 2.99 14.42 18.13
CA GLY A 270 2.29 14.45 16.84
C GLY A 270 0.87 14.96 17.00
N ARG A 271 0.14 14.40 17.97
CA ARG A 271 -1.21 14.83 18.30
C ARG A 271 -1.25 16.27 18.83
N GLU A 272 -0.37 16.62 19.78
CA GLU A 272 -0.31 17.99 20.32
C GLU A 272 0.01 19.05 19.25
N TYR A 273 0.86 18.69 18.27
CA TYR A 273 1.18 19.57 17.15
C TYR A 273 -0.05 19.78 16.26
N LEU A 274 -0.73 18.70 15.87
CA LEU A 274 -1.94 18.77 15.05
C LEU A 274 -3.08 19.50 15.77
N GLU A 275 -3.31 19.25 17.06
CA GLU A 275 -4.33 19.96 17.85
C GLU A 275 -4.08 21.47 17.92
N LYS A 276 -2.82 21.92 17.86
CA LYS A 276 -2.48 23.35 17.82
C LYS A 276 -2.65 23.97 16.43
N LEU A 277 -2.42 23.18 15.38
CA LEU A 277 -2.48 23.66 14.00
C LEU A 277 -3.90 23.62 13.43
N ILE A 278 -4.64 22.57 13.76
CA ILE A 278 -5.94 22.22 13.18
C ILE A 278 -7.03 22.65 14.16
N GLN A 279 -7.76 23.71 13.83
CA GLN A 279 -8.81 24.24 14.69
C GLN A 279 -10.07 23.38 14.64
N VAL A 280 -10.41 22.84 13.47
CA VAL A 280 -11.63 22.03 13.28
C VAL A 280 -11.30 20.68 12.63
N PRO A 281 -11.28 19.57 13.39
CA PRO A 281 -11.05 18.24 12.85
C PRO A 281 -12.36 17.56 12.41
N ILE A 282 -12.47 17.24 11.13
CA ILE A 282 -13.56 16.46 10.51
C ILE A 282 -13.01 15.07 10.18
N ARG A 283 -13.63 14.02 10.72
CA ARG A 283 -13.24 12.63 10.47
C ARG A 283 -14.26 11.95 9.59
N LEU A 284 -13.82 11.46 8.44
CA LEU A 284 -14.66 10.67 7.54
C LEU A 284 -15.02 9.35 8.22
N PRO A 285 -16.32 9.00 8.32
CA PRO A 285 -16.70 7.70 8.82
C PRO A 285 -16.31 6.61 7.83
N ARG A 286 -16.04 5.40 8.34
CA ARG A 286 -16.04 4.21 7.48
C ARG A 286 -17.46 3.94 7.04
N LEU A 287 -17.63 3.50 5.80
CA LEU A 287 -18.94 3.12 5.29
C LEU A 287 -19.49 1.95 6.12
N SER A 288 -20.72 2.09 6.59
CA SER A 288 -21.49 1.00 7.19
C SER A 288 -21.75 -0.10 6.17
N ARG A 289 -22.22 -1.27 6.61
CA ARG A 289 -22.57 -2.38 5.70
C ARG A 289 -23.58 -1.94 4.64
N ALA A 290 -24.64 -1.25 5.05
CA ALA A 290 -25.68 -0.76 4.15
C ALA A 290 -25.15 0.27 3.15
N GLU A 291 -24.25 1.17 3.57
CA GLU A 291 -23.65 2.17 2.68
C GLU A 291 -22.68 1.54 1.69
N ASN A 292 -21.89 0.56 2.09
CA ASN A 292 -21.05 -0.18 1.14
C ASN A 292 -21.87 -0.97 0.14
N GLU A 293 -22.98 -1.57 0.58
CA GLU A 293 -23.89 -2.27 -0.30
C GLU A 293 -24.52 -1.31 -1.31
N ALA A 294 -25.03 -0.16 -0.86
CA ALA A 294 -25.52 0.88 -1.75
C ALA A 294 -24.42 1.35 -2.72
N TYR A 295 -23.19 1.55 -2.24
CA TYR A 295 -22.04 1.91 -3.06
C TYR A 295 -21.73 0.87 -4.15
N LEU A 296 -21.75 -0.42 -3.82
CA LEU A 296 -21.56 -1.53 -4.77
C LEU A 296 -22.59 -1.50 -5.89
N HIS A 297 -23.86 -1.29 -5.54
CA HIS A 297 -24.95 -1.24 -6.50
C HIS A 297 -24.90 0.05 -7.36
N LEU A 298 -24.60 1.21 -6.75
CA LEU A 298 -24.42 2.48 -7.48
C LEU A 298 -23.27 2.40 -8.48
N LEU A 299 -22.15 1.75 -8.13
CA LEU A 299 -21.04 1.53 -9.06
C LEU A 299 -21.48 0.73 -10.30
N HIS A 300 -22.34 -0.28 -10.14
CA HIS A 300 -22.86 -1.04 -11.29
C HIS A 300 -23.90 -0.26 -12.07
N ALA A 301 -24.81 0.44 -11.38
CA ALA A 301 -25.80 1.32 -12.01
C ALA A 301 -25.15 2.38 -12.90
N GLN A 302 -24.02 2.96 -12.47
CA GLN A 302 -23.28 3.95 -13.23
C GLN A 302 -22.82 3.45 -14.61
N LYS A 303 -22.61 2.14 -14.79
CA LYS A 303 -22.20 1.57 -16.09
C LYS A 303 -23.34 1.46 -17.09
N HIS A 304 -24.57 1.36 -16.61
CA HIS A 304 -25.74 1.03 -17.42
C HIS A 304 -26.66 2.23 -17.65
N LEU A 305 -26.53 3.27 -16.83
CA LEU A 305 -27.39 4.44 -16.86
C LEU A 305 -26.72 5.65 -17.51
N THR A 306 -27.54 6.52 -18.09
CA THR A 306 -27.08 7.84 -18.54
C THR A 306 -26.75 8.75 -17.36
N ALA A 307 -25.96 9.81 -17.59
CA ALA A 307 -25.54 10.73 -16.53
C ALA A 307 -26.74 11.34 -15.79
N ASP A 308 -27.78 11.77 -16.50
CA ASP A 308 -28.97 12.40 -15.91
C ASP A 308 -29.79 11.40 -15.07
N GLN A 309 -29.96 10.17 -15.57
CA GLN A 309 -30.65 9.11 -14.82
C GLN A 309 -29.87 8.73 -13.55
N PHE A 310 -28.54 8.67 -13.65
CA PHE A 310 -27.68 8.33 -12.54
C PHE A 310 -27.67 9.43 -11.47
N ASP A 311 -27.66 10.70 -11.87
CA ASP A 311 -27.72 11.84 -10.94
C ASP A 311 -29.06 11.90 -10.20
N ASN A 312 -30.17 11.59 -10.88
CA ASN A 312 -31.48 11.45 -10.25
C ASN A 312 -31.49 10.34 -9.18
N ILE A 313 -30.84 9.21 -9.44
CA ILE A 313 -30.70 8.13 -8.46
C ILE A 313 -29.83 8.55 -7.29
N CYS A 314 -28.66 9.16 -7.56
CA CYS A 314 -27.78 9.66 -6.50
C CYS A 314 -28.50 10.69 -5.63
N THR A 315 -29.32 11.56 -6.22
CA THR A 315 -30.16 12.51 -5.49
C THR A 315 -31.27 11.80 -4.70
N HIS A 316 -31.84 10.71 -5.20
CA HIS A 316 -32.84 9.93 -4.47
C HIS A 316 -32.24 9.19 -3.27
N VAL A 317 -31.05 8.61 -3.43
CA VAL A 317 -30.32 7.85 -2.39
C VAL A 317 -29.59 8.78 -1.39
N GLY A 318 -29.18 9.97 -1.86
CA GLY A 318 -28.54 11.01 -1.06
C GLY A 318 -29.51 12.03 -0.47
N GLY A 319 -30.73 12.11 -1.00
CA GLY A 319 -31.76 13.08 -0.59
C GLY A 319 -32.49 12.63 0.67
N PHE A 320 -32.45 13.51 1.67
CA PHE A 320 -33.34 13.60 2.84
C PHE A 320 -33.00 12.79 4.09
N ASN A 321 -33.13 13.54 5.20
CA ASN A 321 -33.12 13.22 6.63
C ASN A 321 -32.95 11.75 7.03
N ASP A 322 -31.91 11.56 7.86
CA ASP A 322 -31.39 10.35 8.50
C ASP A 322 -32.38 9.38 9.16
N THR A 323 -33.69 9.63 9.16
CA THR A 323 -34.68 8.83 9.91
C THR A 323 -35.17 7.58 9.19
N ASP A 324 -35.03 7.47 7.87
CA ASP A 324 -35.48 6.30 7.11
C ASP A 324 -34.30 5.46 6.59
N LEU A 325 -33.94 4.42 7.35
CA LEU A 325 -32.89 3.46 6.99
C LEU A 325 -33.19 2.74 5.65
N SER A 326 -34.46 2.63 5.26
CA SER A 326 -34.87 1.94 4.02
C SER A 326 -34.54 2.72 2.75
N ARG A 327 -34.37 4.05 2.86
CA ARG A 327 -33.93 4.91 1.73
C ARG A 327 -32.40 4.97 1.58
N ARG A 328 -31.66 4.32 2.49
CA ARG A 328 -30.19 4.26 2.44
C ARG A 328 -29.66 3.17 1.51
N SER A 329 -30.49 2.20 1.12
CA SER A 329 -30.11 1.10 0.23
C SER A 329 -30.59 1.35 -1.19
N PHE A 330 -29.69 1.16 -2.16
CA PHE A 330 -30.02 1.08 -3.57
C PHE A 330 -29.90 -0.39 -4.00
N ASP A 331 -30.97 -1.16 -3.85
CA ASP A 331 -31.03 -2.56 -4.29
C ASP A 331 -31.89 -2.71 -5.56
N LEU A 332 -32.07 -3.93 -6.04
CA LEU A 332 -32.92 -4.20 -7.21
C LEU A 332 -34.38 -3.75 -7.00
N ALA A 333 -34.91 -3.87 -5.79
CA ALA A 333 -36.28 -3.48 -5.49
C ALA A 333 -36.45 -1.95 -5.59
N THR A 334 -35.49 -1.19 -5.04
CA THR A 334 -35.41 0.26 -5.19
C THR A 334 -35.24 0.67 -6.64
N ALA A 335 -34.39 -0.01 -7.41
CA ALA A 335 -34.20 0.27 -8.83
C ALA A 335 -35.50 0.06 -9.64
N ARG A 336 -36.23 -1.04 -9.42
CA ARG A 336 -37.52 -1.30 -10.07
C ARG A 336 -38.57 -0.24 -9.70
N LYS A 337 -38.64 0.14 -8.42
CA LYS A 337 -39.56 1.20 -7.94
C LYS A 337 -39.27 2.56 -8.57
N LEU A 338 -38.00 2.91 -8.75
CA LEU A 338 -37.60 4.14 -9.44
C LEU A 338 -37.90 4.09 -10.93
N ALA A 339 -37.82 2.91 -11.55
CA ALA A 339 -38.21 2.71 -12.94
C ALA A 339 -39.71 2.87 -13.15
N GLU A 340 -40.54 2.35 -12.22
CA GLU A 340 -41.99 2.58 -12.21
C GLU A 340 -42.34 4.07 -12.10
N GLY A 341 -41.54 4.83 -11.35
CA GLY A 341 -41.65 6.29 -11.24
C GLY A 341 -41.09 7.08 -12.43
N GLY A 342 -40.57 6.43 -13.47
CA GLY A 342 -40.00 7.07 -14.66
C GLY A 342 -38.63 7.72 -14.48
N LEU A 343 -37.96 7.49 -13.35
CA LEU A 343 -36.67 8.12 -13.02
C LEU A 343 -35.46 7.38 -13.59
N CYS A 344 -35.60 6.09 -13.92
CA CYS A 344 -34.54 5.30 -14.55
C CYS A 344 -35.09 4.22 -15.48
N LEU A 345 -34.25 3.78 -16.44
CA LEU A 345 -34.53 2.60 -17.27
C LEU A 345 -33.72 1.43 -16.72
N VAL A 346 -34.39 0.42 -16.16
CA VAL A 346 -33.73 -0.80 -15.70
C VAL A 346 -33.59 -1.75 -16.87
N SER A 347 -32.38 -1.85 -17.43
CA SER A 347 -32.06 -2.82 -18.47
C SER A 347 -31.98 -4.24 -17.89
N PRO A 348 -32.21 -5.30 -18.70
CA PRO A 348 -32.01 -6.68 -18.25
C PRO A 348 -30.57 -7.01 -17.84
N GLU A 349 -29.61 -6.19 -18.25
CA GLU A 349 -28.19 -6.31 -17.88
C GLU A 349 -27.93 -5.68 -16.50
N LEU A 350 -28.52 -4.51 -16.25
CA LEU A 350 -28.48 -3.87 -14.94
C LEU A 350 -29.13 -4.76 -13.87
N GLU A 351 -30.29 -5.34 -14.18
CA GLU A 351 -30.98 -6.26 -13.27
C GLU A 351 -30.11 -7.47 -12.91
N ARG A 352 -29.47 -8.10 -13.90
CA ARG A 352 -28.53 -9.21 -13.67
C ARG A 352 -27.34 -8.81 -12.80
N ASP A 353 -26.76 -7.63 -13.04
CA ASP A 353 -25.63 -7.13 -12.26
C ASP A 353 -26.03 -6.83 -10.80
N LEU A 354 -27.21 -6.21 -10.57
CA LEU A 354 -27.72 -5.93 -9.23
C LEU A 354 -28.05 -7.23 -8.48
N GLU A 355 -28.65 -8.24 -9.14
CA GLU A 355 -28.88 -9.55 -8.52
C GLU A 355 -27.58 -10.25 -8.14
N LEU A 356 -26.56 -10.17 -9.00
CA LEU A 356 -25.24 -10.72 -8.71
C LEU A 356 -24.59 -9.99 -7.54
N MET A 357 -24.70 -8.66 -7.47
CA MET A 357 -24.16 -7.88 -6.35
C MET A 357 -24.85 -8.18 -5.03
N ASN A 358 -26.16 -8.37 -5.02
CA ASN A 358 -26.90 -8.75 -3.82
C ASN A 358 -26.41 -10.13 -3.28
N LYS A 359 -26.08 -11.06 -4.19
CA LYS A 359 -25.48 -12.35 -3.82
C LYS A 359 -24.04 -12.22 -3.34
N LEU A 360 -23.24 -11.36 -3.97
CA LEU A 360 -21.82 -11.17 -3.65
C LEU A 360 -21.59 -10.35 -2.38
N ALA A 361 -22.43 -9.36 -2.08
CA ALA A 361 -22.24 -8.42 -0.98
C ALA A 361 -21.97 -9.09 0.38
N PRO A 362 -22.70 -10.14 0.81
CA PRO A 362 -22.40 -10.85 2.05
C PRO A 362 -21.01 -11.46 2.13
N VAL A 363 -20.44 -11.87 0.98
CA VAL A 363 -19.11 -12.47 0.88
C VAL A 363 -18.02 -11.40 0.85
N LEU A 364 -18.27 -10.30 0.13
CA LEU A 364 -17.29 -9.26 -0.14
C LEU A 364 -17.12 -8.27 1.02
N LEU A 365 -18.24 -7.77 1.54
CA LEU A 365 -18.25 -6.64 2.47
C LEU A 365 -17.43 -6.86 3.75
N PRO A 366 -17.39 -8.06 4.37
CA PRO A 366 -16.54 -8.30 5.53
C PRO A 366 -15.05 -8.06 5.29
N THR A 367 -14.54 -8.32 4.07
CA THR A 367 -13.12 -8.18 3.72
C THR A 367 -12.76 -6.76 3.26
N LEU A 368 -13.72 -6.01 2.70
CA LEU A 368 -13.46 -4.69 2.13
C LEU A 368 -13.32 -3.58 3.19
N GLU A 369 -13.71 -3.86 4.44
CA GLU A 369 -13.58 -2.97 5.62
C GLU A 369 -14.16 -1.55 5.44
N GLY A 370 -15.09 -1.39 4.50
CA GLY A 370 -15.73 -0.11 4.22
C GLY A 370 -14.90 0.91 3.45
N SER A 371 -13.83 0.49 2.77
CA SER A 371 -13.00 1.37 1.92
C SER A 371 -13.51 1.40 0.47
N PRO A 372 -13.98 2.56 -0.04
CA PRO A 372 -14.42 2.72 -1.42
C PRO A 372 -13.40 2.28 -2.47
N ARG A 373 -12.12 2.61 -2.23
CA ARG A 373 -11.01 2.24 -3.12
C ARG A 373 -10.79 0.73 -3.18
N ARG A 374 -10.77 0.07 -2.02
CA ARG A 374 -10.66 -1.40 -1.97
C ARG A 374 -11.83 -2.06 -2.70
N THR A 375 -13.04 -1.56 -2.51
CA THR A 375 -14.23 -2.03 -3.23
C THR A 375 -14.07 -1.94 -4.74
N LYS A 376 -13.69 -0.76 -5.29
CA LYS A 376 -13.43 -0.61 -6.73
C LYS A 376 -12.32 -1.54 -7.24
N ARG A 377 -11.21 -1.65 -6.51
CA ARG A 377 -10.06 -2.50 -6.88
C ARG A 377 -10.42 -3.98 -6.90
N PHE A 378 -11.16 -4.44 -5.89
CA PHE A 378 -11.64 -5.80 -5.81
C PHE A 378 -12.55 -6.12 -7.00
N LEU A 379 -13.55 -5.27 -7.27
CA LEU A 379 -14.47 -5.47 -8.39
C LEU A 379 -13.76 -5.44 -9.75
N ASN A 380 -12.76 -4.56 -9.91
CA ASN A 380 -11.91 -4.53 -11.11
C ASN A 380 -11.11 -5.82 -11.28
N ALA A 381 -10.50 -6.32 -10.19
CA ALA A 381 -9.75 -7.56 -10.20
C ALA A 381 -10.66 -8.76 -10.54
N LEU A 382 -11.86 -8.82 -9.96
CA LEU A 382 -12.85 -9.86 -10.25
C LEU A 382 -13.26 -9.83 -11.72
N HIS A 383 -13.63 -8.65 -12.22
CA HIS A 383 -14.02 -8.44 -13.61
C HIS A 383 -12.89 -8.81 -14.59
N LEU A 384 -11.65 -8.45 -14.27
CA LEU A 384 -10.48 -8.80 -15.07
C LEU A 384 -10.26 -10.31 -15.10
N ARG A 385 -10.33 -11.00 -13.96
CA ARG A 385 -10.16 -12.46 -13.87
C ARG A 385 -11.24 -13.22 -14.62
N LEU A 386 -12.50 -12.80 -14.54
CA LEU A 386 -13.60 -13.39 -15.31
C LEU A 386 -13.39 -13.20 -16.82
N LYS A 387 -12.92 -12.02 -17.26
CA LYS A 387 -12.59 -11.77 -18.66
C LYS A 387 -11.42 -12.62 -19.14
N LEU A 388 -10.37 -12.75 -18.32
CA LEU A 388 -9.21 -13.58 -18.61
C LEU A 388 -9.57 -15.06 -18.70
N SER A 389 -10.46 -15.54 -17.82
CA SER A 389 -10.92 -16.94 -17.86
C SER A 389 -11.69 -17.21 -19.15
N ALA A 390 -12.64 -16.32 -19.50
CA ALA A 390 -13.41 -16.44 -20.74
C ALA A 390 -12.51 -16.42 -21.98
N ALA A 391 -11.49 -15.56 -22.01
CA ALA A 391 -10.51 -15.51 -23.11
C ALA A 391 -9.67 -16.80 -23.24
N ARG A 392 -9.50 -17.56 -22.15
CA ARG A 392 -8.82 -18.86 -22.13
C ARG A 392 -9.77 -20.05 -22.30
N GLY A 393 -11.05 -19.81 -22.59
CA GLY A 393 -12.06 -20.86 -22.73
C GLY A 393 -12.51 -21.48 -21.40
N LEU A 394 -12.21 -20.85 -20.26
CA LEU A 394 -12.63 -21.29 -18.94
C LEU A 394 -13.85 -20.49 -18.47
N THR A 395 -14.91 -21.21 -18.09
CA THR A 395 -16.09 -20.61 -17.47
C THR A 395 -15.97 -20.78 -15.96
N LEU A 396 -15.84 -19.66 -15.23
CA LEU A 396 -15.75 -19.64 -13.77
C LEU A 396 -17.05 -19.09 -13.18
N ASP A 397 -17.43 -19.61 -12.01
CA ASP A 397 -18.52 -19.03 -11.22
C ASP A 397 -18.00 -17.75 -10.51
N PRO A 398 -18.61 -16.57 -10.76
CA PRO A 398 -18.23 -15.34 -10.08
C PRO A 398 -18.28 -15.42 -8.56
N MET A 399 -19.22 -16.19 -7.98
CA MET A 399 -19.38 -16.35 -6.53
C MET A 399 -18.22 -17.11 -5.91
N VAL A 400 -17.82 -18.22 -6.55
CA VAL A 400 -16.68 -19.03 -6.11
C VAL A 400 -15.39 -18.24 -6.25
N LEU A 401 -15.20 -17.56 -7.38
CA LEU A 401 -14.01 -16.74 -7.62
C LEU A 401 -13.91 -15.60 -6.61
N ALA A 402 -15.00 -14.88 -6.35
CA ALA A 402 -15.06 -13.83 -5.35
C ALA A 402 -14.74 -14.34 -3.94
N LYS A 403 -15.31 -15.49 -3.52
CA LYS A 403 -15.02 -16.11 -2.22
C LYS A 403 -13.55 -16.50 -2.08
N LEU A 404 -12.92 -17.02 -3.14
CA LEU A 404 -11.48 -17.31 -3.13
C LEU A 404 -10.63 -16.04 -3.08
N MET A 405 -11.04 -14.98 -3.79
CA MET A 405 -10.37 -13.69 -3.75
C MET A 405 -10.44 -13.03 -2.36
N THR A 406 -11.51 -13.22 -1.59
CA THR A 406 -11.56 -12.72 -0.22
C THR A 406 -10.62 -13.47 0.72
N LEU A 407 -10.41 -14.78 0.50
CA LEU A 407 -9.38 -15.56 1.18
C LEU A 407 -7.97 -15.08 0.80
N GLU A 408 -7.75 -14.83 -0.50
CA GLU A 408 -6.49 -14.31 -1.02
C GLU A 408 -6.08 -12.98 -0.37
N GLU A 409 -7.02 -12.03 -0.22
CA GLU A 409 -6.74 -10.72 0.38
C GLU A 409 -6.60 -10.78 1.90
N ALA A 410 -7.43 -11.57 2.60
CA ALA A 410 -7.48 -11.57 4.06
C ALA A 410 -6.48 -12.53 4.71
N GLN A 411 -6.20 -13.69 4.10
CA GLN A 411 -5.34 -14.75 4.66
C GLN A 411 -4.48 -15.38 3.55
N PRO A 412 -3.45 -14.68 3.05
CA PRO A 412 -2.62 -15.16 1.93
C PRO A 412 -1.94 -16.52 2.18
N SER A 413 -1.57 -16.81 3.43
CA SER A 413 -0.97 -18.09 3.84
C SER A 413 -1.94 -19.25 3.66
N ASN A 414 -3.18 -19.11 4.14
CA ASN A 414 -4.23 -20.12 3.99
C ASN A 414 -4.65 -20.28 2.52
N PHE A 415 -4.65 -19.19 1.74
CA PHE A 415 -4.88 -19.25 0.29
C PHE A 415 -3.82 -20.08 -0.44
N LYS A 416 -2.53 -19.87 -0.14
CA LYS A 416 -1.42 -20.67 -0.69
C LYS A 416 -1.53 -22.14 -0.29
N GLN A 417 -1.82 -22.41 0.98
CA GLN A 417 -2.01 -23.78 1.46
C GLN A 417 -3.17 -24.47 0.72
N LEU A 418 -4.28 -23.77 0.51
CA LEU A 418 -5.40 -24.32 -0.26
C LEU A 418 -5.03 -24.59 -1.73
N ALA A 419 -4.18 -23.74 -2.33
CA ALA A 419 -3.65 -23.91 -3.67
C ALA A 419 -2.79 -25.19 -3.81
N GLU A 420 -1.98 -25.50 -2.79
CA GLU A 420 -1.17 -26.72 -2.72
C GLU A 420 -2.05 -27.97 -2.56
N LEU A 421 -3.02 -27.93 -1.65
CA LEU A 421 -3.93 -29.04 -1.39
C LEU A 421 -4.77 -29.40 -2.61
N GLN A 422 -5.35 -28.41 -3.29
CA GLN A 422 -6.13 -28.68 -4.50
C GLN A 422 -5.23 -29.21 -5.64
N ALA A 423 -3.98 -28.74 -5.75
CA ALA A 423 -3.05 -29.24 -6.78
C ALA A 423 -2.70 -30.71 -6.55
N ALA A 424 -2.49 -31.11 -5.29
CA ALA A 424 -2.23 -32.49 -4.91
C ALA A 424 -3.46 -33.41 -5.05
N GLN A 425 -4.68 -32.85 -4.94
CA GLN A 425 -5.94 -33.60 -4.85
C GLN A 425 -6.85 -33.38 -6.06
N ASN A 426 -6.29 -33.15 -7.25
CA ASN A 426 -7.03 -32.98 -8.51
C ASN A 426 -8.19 -31.97 -8.44
N GLY A 427 -7.97 -30.86 -7.73
CA GLY A 427 -8.93 -29.77 -7.58
C GLY A 427 -9.96 -29.92 -6.48
N LEU A 428 -9.99 -31.05 -5.76
CA LEU A 428 -10.99 -31.38 -4.74
C LEU A 428 -10.33 -31.61 -3.37
N PRO A 429 -9.88 -30.54 -2.67
CA PRO A 429 -9.21 -30.66 -1.39
C PRO A 429 -10.16 -31.21 -0.31
N SER A 430 -9.86 -32.40 0.21
CA SER A 430 -10.66 -33.10 1.22
C SER A 430 -10.70 -32.39 2.57
N GLU A 431 -9.62 -31.69 2.93
CA GLU A 431 -9.49 -30.89 4.15
C GLU A 431 -10.45 -29.69 4.13
N LEU A 432 -10.69 -29.10 2.95
CA LEU A 432 -11.68 -28.02 2.81
C LEU A 432 -13.10 -28.56 3.06
N ALA A 433 -13.42 -29.72 2.49
CA ALA A 433 -14.72 -30.35 2.69
C ALA A 433 -14.94 -30.79 4.15
N GLU A 434 -13.87 -31.22 4.84
CA GLU A 434 -13.90 -31.50 6.27
C GLU A 434 -14.10 -30.22 7.09
N ALA A 435 -13.35 -29.16 6.78
CA ALA A 435 -13.42 -27.88 7.48
C ALA A 435 -14.81 -27.22 7.34
N GLU A 436 -15.39 -27.20 6.14
CA GLU A 436 -16.75 -26.66 5.92
C GLU A 436 -17.79 -27.46 6.69
N ARG A 437 -17.68 -28.81 6.72
CA ARG A 437 -18.60 -29.67 7.47
C ARG A 437 -18.52 -29.44 8.98
N ARG A 438 -17.31 -29.28 9.52
CA ARG A 438 -17.10 -29.06 10.96
C ARG A 438 -17.38 -27.62 11.40
N ALA A 439 -17.31 -26.64 10.48
CA ALA A 439 -17.59 -25.24 10.76
C ALA A 439 -19.09 -24.91 10.79
N GLN A 440 -19.94 -25.73 10.17
CA GLN A 440 -21.39 -25.56 10.20
C GLN A 440 -21.93 -25.75 11.63
N PRO A 441 -22.87 -24.89 12.09
CA PRO A 441 -23.57 -25.13 13.34
C PRO A 441 -24.31 -26.48 13.27
N ALA A 442 -24.29 -27.25 14.36
CA ALA A 442 -25.10 -28.46 14.47
C ALA A 442 -26.57 -28.10 14.21
N PRO A 443 -27.34 -28.90 13.46
CA PRO A 443 -28.75 -28.61 13.26
C PRO A 443 -29.44 -28.53 14.62
N ASP A 444 -30.13 -27.41 14.87
CA ASP A 444 -31.02 -27.25 16.02
C ASP A 444 -32.02 -28.40 15.99
N ASN A 445 -32.01 -29.25 17.03
CA ASN A 445 -33.05 -30.24 17.25
C ASN A 445 -34.37 -29.47 17.51
N GLU A 446 -35.15 -29.27 16.46
CA GLU A 446 -36.54 -28.83 16.57
C GLU A 446 -37.30 -29.79 17.50
N THR A 447 -37.79 -29.22 18.60
CA THR A 447 -39.02 -29.59 19.31
C THR A 447 -39.56 -31.00 19.05
N MET A 448 -39.11 -31.98 19.86
CA MET A 448 -39.91 -33.18 20.10
C MET A 448 -41.11 -32.80 20.96
N GLU A 449 -42.27 -32.60 20.32
CA GLU A 449 -43.56 -32.72 20.99
C GLU A 449 -43.68 -34.11 21.62
N ALA A 450 -44.03 -34.12 22.89
CA ALA A 450 -44.20 -35.32 23.70
C ALA A 450 -45.43 -36.12 23.24
N ALA A 451 -45.22 -37.36 22.82
CA ALA A 451 -46.25 -38.40 22.77
C ALA A 451 -46.01 -39.44 23.89
N PRO A 452 -47.08 -40.07 24.45
CA PRO A 452 -47.02 -40.73 25.76
C PRO A 452 -46.38 -42.14 25.72
N PRO A 453 -46.01 -42.71 26.88
CA PRO A 453 -45.12 -43.87 26.95
C PRO A 453 -45.89 -45.18 26.72
N THR A 454 -45.44 -45.99 25.77
CA THR A 454 -45.80 -47.42 25.70
C THR A 454 -44.59 -48.30 26.00
N LYS A 455 -44.84 -49.28 26.87
CA LYS A 455 -43.92 -50.21 27.56
C LYS A 455 -42.96 -51.01 26.66
N PRO A 456 -41.86 -51.56 27.24
CA PRO A 456 -40.72 -52.09 26.49
C PRO A 456 -40.94 -53.54 26.03
N ALA A 457 -40.61 -53.82 24.77
CA ALA A 457 -40.41 -55.19 24.29
C ALA A 457 -38.95 -55.35 23.85
N ALA A 458 -38.20 -56.14 24.60
CA ALA A 458 -36.81 -56.45 24.34
C ALA A 458 -36.67 -57.32 23.08
N ARG A 459 -35.75 -56.94 22.17
CA ARG A 459 -35.02 -57.90 21.33
C ARG A 459 -33.71 -57.33 20.77
N LYS A 460 -32.63 -57.90 21.32
CA LYS A 460 -31.33 -58.26 20.74
C LYS A 460 -30.51 -57.16 20.06
N GLY A 461 -29.37 -56.89 20.69
CA GLY A 461 -28.35 -55.97 20.22
C GLY A 461 -27.79 -56.32 18.84
N SER A 462 -27.69 -55.27 18.04
CA SER A 462 -26.55 -55.01 17.19
C SER A 462 -25.95 -53.69 17.68
N THR A 463 -24.83 -53.79 18.40
CA THR A 463 -23.97 -52.65 18.69
C THR A 463 -23.40 -52.14 17.37
N GLU A 464 -24.12 -51.23 16.70
CA GLU A 464 -23.46 -50.27 15.83
C GLU A 464 -22.56 -49.42 16.71
N LYS A 465 -21.26 -49.73 16.67
CA LYS A 465 -20.24 -48.84 17.19
C LYS A 465 -20.43 -47.48 16.51
N GLU A 466 -20.87 -46.48 17.26
CA GLU A 466 -20.63 -45.09 16.93
C GLU A 466 -19.13 -44.97 16.60
N LYS A 467 -18.83 -44.65 15.33
CA LYS A 467 -17.45 -44.41 14.91
C LYS A 467 -16.87 -43.31 15.81
N PRO A 468 -15.65 -43.45 16.34
CA PRO A 468 -15.01 -42.37 17.07
C PRO A 468 -14.98 -41.14 16.17
N VAL A 469 -15.37 -39.98 16.68
CA VAL A 469 -15.19 -38.70 15.97
C VAL A 469 -13.68 -38.56 15.72
N GLU A 470 -13.26 -38.80 14.48
CA GLU A 470 -11.86 -38.68 14.07
C GLU A 470 -11.35 -37.28 14.43
N ALA A 471 -10.17 -37.23 15.05
CA ALA A 471 -9.53 -35.94 15.34
C ALA A 471 -9.33 -35.17 14.02
N PRO A 472 -9.60 -33.85 14.00
CA PRO A 472 -9.45 -33.07 12.78
C PRO A 472 -8.01 -33.13 12.28
N HIS A 473 -7.81 -33.13 10.96
CA HIS A 473 -6.49 -32.96 10.37
C HIS A 473 -5.83 -31.68 10.95
N PRO A 474 -4.51 -31.66 11.23
CA PRO A 474 -3.86 -30.51 11.87
C PRO A 474 -4.14 -29.16 11.18
N THR A 475 -4.17 -29.16 9.84
CA THR A 475 -4.55 -28.00 9.02
C THR A 475 -5.98 -27.54 9.28
N VAL A 476 -6.93 -28.48 9.35
CA VAL A 476 -8.35 -28.19 9.62
C VAL A 476 -8.53 -27.65 11.04
N ALA A 477 -7.82 -28.21 12.02
CA ALA A 477 -7.81 -27.71 13.39
C ALA A 477 -7.32 -26.25 13.46
N MET A 478 -6.27 -25.92 12.69
CA MET A 478 -5.72 -24.56 12.61
C MET A 478 -6.70 -23.59 11.95
N TRP A 479 -7.32 -23.95 10.83
CA TRP A 479 -8.35 -23.13 10.17
C TRP A 479 -9.57 -22.93 11.06
N LEU A 480 -9.99 -23.98 11.76
CA LEU A 480 -11.05 -23.89 12.76
C LEU A 480 -10.60 -23.17 14.02
N ALA A 481 -9.33 -22.84 14.27
CA ALA A 481 -8.98 -22.02 15.44
C ALA A 481 -9.23 -20.53 15.17
N ASP A 482 -9.13 -20.11 13.91
CA ASP A 482 -9.25 -18.71 13.51
C ASP A 482 -10.72 -18.28 13.31
N VAL A 483 -11.09 -17.14 13.92
CA VAL A 483 -12.48 -16.62 13.91
C VAL A 483 -12.90 -16.16 12.52
N TRP A 484 -12.00 -15.56 11.76
CA TRP A 484 -12.28 -15.07 10.41
C TRP A 484 -12.46 -16.25 9.45
N MET A 485 -11.56 -17.25 9.52
CA MET A 485 -11.60 -18.44 8.68
C MET A 485 -12.87 -19.27 8.94
N ARG A 486 -13.32 -19.41 10.18
CA ARG A 486 -14.63 -20.02 10.49
C ARG A 486 -15.79 -19.33 9.79
N LYS A 487 -15.83 -17.99 9.82
CA LYS A 487 -16.87 -17.21 9.13
C LYS A 487 -16.79 -17.35 7.61
N TRP A 488 -15.57 -17.43 7.07
CA TRP A 488 -15.35 -17.64 5.64
C TRP A 488 -15.80 -19.04 5.18
N LEU A 489 -15.51 -20.08 5.97
CA LEU A 489 -15.93 -21.46 5.71
C LEU A 489 -17.46 -21.62 5.70
N THR A 490 -18.16 -20.89 6.57
CA THR A 490 -19.64 -20.93 6.64
C THR A 490 -20.33 -19.98 5.66
N ALA A 491 -19.61 -19.02 5.07
CA ALA A 491 -20.16 -18.11 4.07
C ALA A 491 -20.45 -18.84 2.75
N PRO A 492 -21.61 -18.62 2.12
CA PRO A 492 -21.90 -19.20 0.80
C PRO A 492 -21.04 -18.56 -0.31
N PRO A 493 -20.73 -19.26 -1.40
CA PRO A 493 -21.02 -20.67 -1.67
C PRO A 493 -20.07 -21.61 -0.93
N LEU A 494 -20.55 -22.80 -0.53
CA LEU A 494 -19.68 -23.87 -0.07
C LEU A 494 -18.82 -24.36 -1.23
N LEU A 495 -17.54 -24.60 -0.97
CA LEU A 495 -16.54 -24.97 -1.96
C LEU A 495 -16.29 -26.48 -2.02
N ALA A 496 -16.80 -27.23 -1.04
CA ALA A 496 -16.78 -28.69 -1.06
C ALA A 496 -17.40 -29.24 -2.35
N GLY A 497 -16.63 -30.06 -3.07
CA GLY A 497 -17.08 -30.69 -4.31
C GLY A 497 -16.93 -29.83 -5.58
N ILE A 498 -16.46 -28.59 -5.47
CA ILE A 498 -16.16 -27.73 -6.61
C ILE A 498 -14.72 -27.93 -7.04
N ASN A 499 -14.47 -28.22 -8.33
CA ASN A 499 -13.09 -28.28 -8.85
C ASN A 499 -12.45 -26.89 -8.82
N LEU A 500 -11.47 -26.70 -7.95
CA LEU A 500 -10.79 -25.41 -7.75
C LEU A 500 -9.64 -25.13 -8.73
N GLN A 501 -9.19 -26.13 -9.52
CA GLN A 501 -8.06 -25.96 -10.46
C GLN A 501 -8.24 -24.77 -11.42
N PRO A 502 -9.40 -24.55 -12.07
CA PRO A 502 -9.58 -23.43 -12.99
C PRO A 502 -9.46 -22.06 -12.32
N TYR A 503 -9.82 -21.97 -11.03
CA TYR A 503 -9.76 -20.73 -10.26
C TYR A 503 -8.31 -20.38 -9.87
N PHE A 504 -7.55 -21.37 -9.39
CA PHE A 504 -6.14 -21.18 -9.05
C PHE A 504 -5.25 -20.99 -10.29
N TYR A 505 -5.62 -21.58 -11.43
CA TYR A 505 -4.95 -21.34 -12.70
C TYR A 505 -5.01 -19.86 -13.13
N ILE A 506 -6.16 -19.18 -12.91
CA ILE A 506 -6.29 -17.74 -13.20
C ILE A 506 -5.62 -16.87 -12.13
N ALA A 507 -5.42 -17.38 -10.90
CA ALA A 507 -4.76 -16.68 -9.80
C ALA A 507 -3.23 -16.87 -9.76
N HIS A 508 -2.63 -17.49 -10.78
CA HIS A 508 -1.22 -17.88 -10.80
C HIS A 508 -0.24 -16.72 -10.52
N ASP A 509 -0.50 -15.53 -11.09
CA ASP A 509 0.33 -14.33 -10.91
C ASP A 509 0.45 -13.87 -9.44
N ARG A 510 -0.55 -14.18 -8.60
CA ARG A 510 -0.66 -13.73 -7.20
C ARG A 510 -0.15 -14.74 -6.18
N LEU A 511 0.01 -15.99 -6.59
CA LEU A 511 0.69 -16.99 -5.78
C LEU A 511 2.18 -16.64 -5.62
N GLY A 512 2.67 -15.65 -6.38
CA GLY A 512 4.03 -15.15 -6.40
C GLY A 512 4.92 -16.20 -7.03
N LEU A 513 5.44 -15.94 -8.24
CA LEU A 513 6.42 -16.79 -8.92
C LEU A 513 6.40 -18.25 -8.42
N LEU A 514 5.44 -19.05 -8.89
CA LEU A 514 5.71 -20.48 -9.11
C LEU A 514 6.75 -20.63 -10.26
N ASP A 515 7.71 -19.70 -10.31
CA ASP A 515 8.59 -19.36 -11.42
C ASP A 515 9.88 -18.67 -10.91
N GLU A 516 10.28 -18.94 -9.65
CA GLU A 516 11.69 -19.25 -9.38
C GLU A 516 11.92 -20.77 -9.35
N ASN A 517 10.84 -21.55 -9.41
CA ASN A 517 10.84 -22.99 -9.62
C ASN A 517 9.79 -23.29 -10.66
N ALA A 518 10.16 -23.18 -11.95
CA ALA A 518 9.39 -23.75 -13.06
C ALA A 518 8.76 -25.06 -12.58
N ALA A 519 7.43 -25.15 -12.65
CA ALA A 519 6.67 -26.29 -12.15
C ALA A 519 7.42 -27.58 -12.48
N LEU A 520 8.03 -28.18 -11.45
CA LEU A 520 8.96 -29.29 -11.62
C LEU A 520 8.28 -30.32 -12.51
N SER A 521 8.95 -30.74 -13.59
CA SER A 521 8.43 -31.87 -14.34
C SER A 521 8.20 -33.05 -13.39
N PRO A 522 7.20 -33.93 -13.62
CA PRO A 522 6.91 -35.03 -12.70
C PRO A 522 8.14 -35.89 -12.37
N ARG A 523 9.11 -35.94 -13.28
CA ARG A 523 10.40 -36.61 -13.10
C ARG A 523 11.35 -35.80 -12.19
N ALA A 524 11.49 -34.50 -12.41
CA ALA A 524 12.28 -33.62 -11.54
C ALA A 524 11.73 -33.57 -10.11
N ALA A 525 10.40 -33.51 -9.96
CA ALA A 525 9.72 -33.56 -8.66
C ALA A 525 9.99 -34.86 -7.91
N SER A 526 9.98 -36.00 -8.62
CA SER A 526 10.27 -37.32 -8.03
C SER A 526 11.71 -37.43 -7.53
N VAL A 527 12.67 -36.80 -8.22
CA VAL A 527 14.08 -36.76 -7.79
C VAL A 527 14.26 -35.89 -6.55
N VAL A 528 13.67 -34.68 -6.53
CA VAL A 528 13.72 -33.79 -5.37
C VAL A 528 13.09 -34.46 -4.14
N ALA A 529 11.90 -35.05 -4.30
CA ALA A 529 11.22 -35.76 -3.22
C ALA A 529 12.03 -36.98 -2.74
N GLY A 530 12.61 -37.75 -3.65
CA GLY A 530 13.42 -38.91 -3.31
C GLY A 530 14.70 -38.55 -2.54
N PHE A 531 15.40 -37.46 -2.89
CA PHE A 531 16.56 -37.00 -2.13
C PHE A 531 16.22 -36.49 -0.74
N LEU A 532 15.07 -35.83 -0.57
CA LEU A 532 14.61 -35.28 0.71
C LEU A 532 13.90 -36.30 1.61
N SER A 533 13.50 -37.46 1.09
CA SER A 533 12.69 -38.47 1.80
C SER A 533 13.34 -39.09 3.05
N GLY A 534 14.66 -38.93 3.25
CA GLY A 534 15.42 -39.56 4.33
C GLY A 534 15.50 -41.09 4.26
N ASN A 535 14.90 -41.72 3.24
CA ASN A 535 14.87 -43.17 3.05
C ASN A 535 15.95 -43.60 2.04
N ALA A 536 16.88 -44.46 2.47
CA ALA A 536 18.01 -44.92 1.66
C ALA A 536 17.59 -45.56 0.33
N PHE A 537 16.45 -46.28 0.29
CA PHE A 537 15.94 -46.91 -0.94
C PHE A 537 15.45 -45.86 -1.95
N GLN A 538 14.70 -44.86 -1.48
CA GLN A 538 14.18 -43.78 -2.31
C GLN A 538 15.29 -42.84 -2.79
N GLN A 539 16.32 -42.61 -1.97
CA GLN A 539 17.51 -41.86 -2.37
C GLN A 539 18.28 -42.57 -3.48
N GLU A 540 18.44 -43.89 -3.42
CA GLU A 540 19.14 -44.64 -4.45
C GLU A 540 18.35 -44.70 -5.77
N GLN A 541 17.02 -44.78 -5.69
CA GLN A 541 16.14 -44.64 -6.85
C GLN A 541 16.23 -43.23 -7.46
N ALA A 542 16.28 -42.19 -6.63
CA ALA A 542 16.43 -40.81 -7.07
C ALA A 542 17.77 -40.55 -7.75
N LYS A 543 18.88 -41.16 -7.28
CA LYS A 543 20.19 -41.07 -7.96
C LYS A 543 20.16 -41.66 -9.36
N ARG A 544 19.51 -42.82 -9.53
CA ARG A 544 19.36 -43.46 -10.85
C ARG A 544 18.54 -42.58 -11.79
N LEU A 545 17.41 -42.08 -11.31
CA LEU A 545 16.56 -41.16 -12.08
C LEU A 545 17.29 -39.86 -12.44
N ALA A 546 18.11 -39.30 -11.52
CA ALA A 546 18.94 -38.12 -11.76
C ALA A 546 19.99 -38.31 -12.86
N GLY A 547 20.52 -39.53 -13.02
CA GLY A 547 21.42 -39.88 -14.12
C GLY A 547 20.73 -39.88 -15.49
N ASP A 548 19.46 -40.29 -15.53
CA ASP A 548 18.68 -40.46 -16.78
C ASP A 548 17.87 -39.20 -17.17
N LEU A 549 17.94 -38.12 -16.37
CA LEU A 549 17.21 -36.87 -16.61
C LEU A 549 17.89 -36.01 -17.68
N GLY A 550 17.08 -35.34 -18.51
CA GLY A 550 17.58 -34.34 -19.46
C GLY A 550 18.03 -33.06 -18.76
N ASP A 551 18.94 -32.30 -19.39
CA ASP A 551 19.62 -31.15 -18.77
C ASP A 551 18.66 -30.07 -18.25
N VAL A 552 17.53 -29.88 -18.93
CA VAL A 552 16.48 -28.94 -18.52
C VAL A 552 15.82 -29.39 -17.21
N ASP A 553 15.47 -30.66 -17.09
CA ASP A 553 14.81 -31.19 -15.88
C ASP A 553 15.79 -31.27 -14.70
N VAL A 554 17.08 -31.53 -14.96
CA VAL A 554 18.15 -31.49 -13.96
C VAL A 554 18.36 -30.07 -13.44
N GLY A 555 18.36 -29.07 -14.32
CA GLY A 555 18.41 -27.66 -13.94
C GLY A 555 17.22 -27.26 -13.06
N GLN A 556 16.01 -27.73 -13.39
CA GLN A 556 14.81 -27.51 -12.56
C GLN A 556 14.92 -28.17 -11.18
N ALA A 557 15.39 -29.42 -11.12
CA ALA A 557 15.59 -30.12 -9.84
C ALA A 557 16.64 -29.41 -8.97
N PHE A 558 17.71 -28.89 -9.57
CA PHE A 558 18.73 -28.12 -8.87
C PHE A 558 18.19 -26.78 -8.34
N ALA A 559 17.46 -26.02 -9.17
CA ALA A 559 16.82 -24.76 -8.75
C ALA A 559 15.87 -24.97 -7.55
N ALA A 560 15.08 -26.05 -7.57
CA ALA A 560 14.17 -26.38 -6.47
C ALA A 560 14.90 -26.72 -5.17
N LEU A 561 16.02 -27.44 -5.24
CA LEU A 561 16.86 -27.71 -4.08
C LEU A 561 17.58 -26.43 -3.60
N HIS A 562 18.06 -25.60 -4.53
CA HIS A 562 18.68 -24.30 -4.25
C HIS A 562 17.75 -23.39 -3.45
N ALA A 563 16.52 -23.19 -3.93
CA ALA A 563 15.51 -22.39 -3.24
C ALA A 563 15.23 -22.91 -1.82
N LYS A 564 15.10 -24.24 -1.68
CA LYS A 564 14.90 -24.88 -0.36
C LYS A 564 16.07 -24.71 0.57
N VAL A 565 17.32 -24.69 0.08
CA VAL A 565 18.50 -24.39 0.89
C VAL A 565 18.44 -22.95 1.38
N MET A 566 18.23 -21.98 0.49
CA MET A 566 18.21 -20.54 0.84
C MET A 566 17.07 -20.17 1.79
N SER A 567 15.96 -20.90 1.76
CA SER A 567 14.80 -20.67 2.65
C SER A 567 14.83 -21.46 3.96
N SER A 568 15.86 -22.28 4.21
CA SER A 568 15.91 -23.21 5.37
C SER A 568 17.00 -22.86 6.38
N THR A 569 16.80 -23.22 7.64
CA THR A 569 17.81 -23.04 8.71
C THR A 569 17.96 -24.32 9.54
N GLY A 570 19.07 -24.46 10.27
CA GLY A 570 19.29 -25.59 11.19
C GLY A 570 19.39 -26.98 10.51
N GLN A 571 18.59 -27.93 10.97
CA GLN A 571 18.65 -29.33 10.50
C GLN A 571 18.07 -29.52 9.08
N GLU A 572 17.10 -28.69 8.70
CA GLU A 572 16.52 -28.69 7.35
C GLU A 572 17.54 -28.18 6.34
N PHE A 573 18.29 -27.12 6.67
CA PHE A 573 19.40 -26.63 5.85
C PHE A 573 20.44 -27.71 5.56
N ARG A 574 20.84 -28.49 6.58
CA ARG A 574 21.77 -29.60 6.43
C ARG A 574 21.26 -30.67 5.47
N THR A 575 19.98 -31.00 5.58
CA THR A 575 19.33 -32.04 4.75
C THR A 575 19.21 -31.58 3.31
N ASN A 576 18.78 -30.35 3.10
CA ASN A 576 18.63 -29.73 1.77
C ASN A 576 20.00 -29.60 1.09
N LEU A 577 21.02 -29.11 1.80
CA LEU A 577 22.38 -28.97 1.25
C LEU A 577 22.99 -30.33 0.91
N ALA A 578 22.79 -31.36 1.76
CA ALA A 578 23.25 -32.72 1.47
C ALA A 578 22.55 -33.32 0.24
N ALA A 579 21.27 -32.99 0.01
CA ALA A 579 20.54 -33.37 -1.20
C ALA A 579 21.11 -32.68 -2.45
N THR A 580 21.36 -31.36 -2.39
CA THR A 580 22.00 -30.60 -3.49
C THR A 580 23.39 -31.14 -3.84
N LEU A 581 24.18 -31.50 -2.82
CA LEU A 581 25.49 -32.15 -3.02
C LEU A 581 25.36 -33.52 -3.68
N THR A 582 24.32 -34.30 -3.33
CA THR A 582 24.08 -35.62 -3.94
C THR A 582 23.68 -35.49 -5.41
N LEU A 583 22.88 -34.50 -5.77
CA LEU A 583 22.53 -34.23 -7.17
C LEU A 583 23.76 -33.80 -7.98
N THR A 584 24.59 -32.91 -7.43
CA THR A 584 25.83 -32.45 -8.07
C THR A 584 26.89 -33.56 -8.18
N ASP A 585 26.89 -34.50 -7.23
CA ASP A 585 27.77 -35.69 -7.26
C ASP A 585 27.44 -36.62 -8.44
N VAL A 586 26.16 -36.74 -8.80
CA VAL A 586 25.66 -37.50 -9.97
C VAL A 586 25.83 -36.71 -11.27
N ARG A 587 25.64 -35.39 -11.24
CA ARG A 587 25.72 -34.49 -12.40
C ARG A 587 26.75 -33.39 -12.14
N SER A 588 28.00 -33.65 -12.51
CA SER A 588 29.14 -32.75 -12.27
C SER A 588 29.05 -31.40 -12.99
N GLU A 589 28.21 -31.29 -14.01
CA GLU A 589 27.92 -30.05 -14.75
C GLU A 589 27.35 -28.93 -13.86
N LEU A 590 26.76 -29.27 -12.71
CA LEU A 590 26.13 -28.32 -11.77
C LEU A 590 27.12 -27.71 -10.77
N ALA A 591 28.39 -28.12 -10.79
CA ALA A 591 29.41 -27.65 -9.85
C ALA A 591 29.58 -26.12 -9.79
N PRO A 592 29.52 -25.35 -10.90
CA PRO A 592 29.59 -23.88 -10.85
C PRO A 592 28.40 -23.25 -10.12
N GLN A 593 27.20 -23.82 -10.28
CA GLN A 593 25.97 -23.32 -9.65
C GLN A 593 25.95 -23.63 -8.15
N LEU A 594 26.50 -24.79 -7.76
CA LEU A 594 26.70 -25.14 -6.36
C LEU A 594 27.70 -24.21 -5.68
N LEU A 595 28.78 -23.83 -6.36
CA LEU A 595 29.78 -22.90 -5.85
C LEU A 595 29.18 -21.52 -5.58
N GLN A 596 28.35 -21.01 -6.50
CA GLN A 596 27.64 -19.75 -6.32
C GLN A 596 26.70 -19.79 -5.10
N LEU A 597 25.90 -20.86 -4.95
CA LEU A 597 25.04 -21.07 -3.77
C LEU A 597 25.85 -21.05 -2.47
N LEU A 598 27.01 -21.71 -2.43
CA LEU A 598 27.86 -21.75 -1.24
C LEU A 598 28.52 -20.40 -0.93
N SER A 599 28.74 -19.56 -1.94
CA SER A 599 29.25 -18.19 -1.77
C SER A 599 28.17 -17.24 -1.21
N ASP A 600 26.92 -17.41 -1.65
CA ASP A 600 25.77 -16.57 -1.28
C ASP A 600 25.11 -17.00 0.04
N ALA A 601 25.34 -18.24 0.48
CA ALA A 601 24.82 -18.75 1.75
C ALA A 601 25.47 -18.06 2.97
N PRO A 602 24.69 -17.72 4.02
CA PRO A 602 25.27 -17.14 5.23
C PRO A 602 26.20 -18.13 5.93
N GLU A 603 27.42 -17.69 6.22
CA GLU A 603 28.53 -18.55 6.68
C GLU A 603 28.25 -19.25 8.03
N GLU A 604 27.37 -18.66 8.86
CA GLU A 604 26.92 -19.23 10.13
C GLU A 604 26.12 -20.53 9.99
N HIS A 605 25.51 -20.76 8.81
CA HIS A 605 24.63 -21.90 8.55
C HIS A 605 25.35 -23.07 7.87
N VAL A 606 26.56 -22.86 7.34
CA VAL A 606 27.32 -23.89 6.62
C VAL A 606 27.80 -24.98 7.60
N PRO A 607 27.41 -26.27 7.41
CA PRO A 607 27.74 -27.32 8.36
C PRO A 607 29.19 -27.77 8.16
N PHE A 608 30.03 -27.61 9.18
CA PHE A 608 31.45 -28.01 9.10
C PHE A 608 31.66 -29.48 8.73
N SER A 609 30.70 -30.35 9.04
CA SER A 609 30.75 -31.79 8.72
C SER A 609 30.59 -32.12 7.24
N LEU A 610 30.09 -31.17 6.43
CA LEU A 610 29.89 -31.36 4.99
C LEU A 610 31.04 -30.80 4.14
N ILE A 611 31.99 -30.05 4.72
CA ILE A 611 33.11 -29.43 3.98
C ILE A 611 33.93 -30.46 3.19
N PRO A 612 34.36 -31.61 3.76
CA PRO A 612 35.13 -32.60 2.99
C PRO A 612 34.35 -33.13 1.78
N ARG A 613 33.03 -33.24 1.93
CA ARG A 613 32.13 -33.67 0.84
C ARG A 613 31.93 -32.60 -0.22
N ILE A 614 31.81 -31.34 0.19
CA ILE A 614 31.75 -30.17 -0.70
C ILE A 614 33.01 -30.09 -1.55
N VAL A 615 34.18 -30.19 -0.91
CA VAL A 615 35.49 -30.14 -1.58
C VAL A 615 35.65 -31.28 -2.58
N ASN A 616 35.28 -32.51 -2.20
CA ASN A 616 35.35 -33.67 -3.09
C ASN A 616 34.43 -33.53 -4.31
N VAL A 617 33.20 -33.05 -4.14
CA VAL A 617 32.24 -32.86 -5.24
C VAL A 617 32.71 -31.77 -6.22
N LEU A 618 33.29 -30.68 -5.70
CA LEU A 618 33.76 -29.56 -6.53
C LEU A 618 35.11 -29.84 -7.23
N GLN A 619 35.89 -30.83 -6.78
CA GLN A 619 37.21 -31.19 -7.33
C GLN A 619 37.21 -32.27 -8.43
N LYS A 620 36.03 -32.78 -8.82
CA LYS A 620 35.92 -33.72 -9.95
C LYS A 620 36.42 -33.08 -11.26
N PRO A 621 36.96 -33.86 -12.22
CA PRO A 621 37.73 -33.31 -13.34
C PRO A 621 36.86 -32.41 -14.23
N GLY A 622 37.13 -31.10 -14.20
CA GLY A 622 36.46 -30.11 -15.05
C GLY A 622 36.18 -28.74 -14.42
N THR A 623 36.31 -28.55 -13.09
CA THR A 623 35.87 -27.30 -12.46
C THR A 623 36.83 -26.72 -11.41
N LEU A 624 37.25 -25.48 -11.67
CA LEU A 624 37.45 -24.37 -10.72
C LEU A 624 38.26 -24.65 -9.43
N ARG A 625 39.47 -25.21 -9.54
CA ARG A 625 40.40 -25.34 -8.39
C ARG A 625 40.68 -24.00 -7.70
N ASP A 626 40.77 -22.91 -8.46
CA ASP A 626 41.06 -21.57 -7.90
C ASP A 626 39.85 -20.94 -7.21
N ASP A 627 38.62 -21.18 -7.69
CA ASP A 627 37.43 -20.61 -7.03
C ASP A 627 37.05 -21.39 -5.76
N VAL A 628 37.31 -22.70 -5.71
CA VAL A 628 37.20 -23.50 -4.47
C VAL A 628 38.21 -23.01 -3.43
N ARG A 629 39.42 -22.63 -3.86
CA ARG A 629 40.41 -22.01 -2.97
C ARG A 629 39.91 -20.68 -2.42
N GLY A 630 39.36 -19.80 -3.27
CA GLY A 630 38.79 -18.52 -2.86
C GLY A 630 37.62 -18.67 -1.87
N LEU A 631 36.78 -19.68 -2.04
CA LEU A 631 35.69 -19.98 -1.10
C LEU A 631 36.21 -20.45 0.27
N LEU A 632 37.23 -21.33 0.29
CA LEU A 632 37.84 -21.81 1.53
C LEU A 632 38.57 -20.67 2.28
N GLU A 633 39.26 -19.79 1.56
CA GLU A 633 39.91 -18.59 2.13
C GLU A 633 38.88 -17.63 2.74
N LYS A 634 37.74 -17.40 2.07
CA LYS A 634 36.63 -16.61 2.61
C LYS A 634 36.15 -17.21 3.94
N TRP A 635 35.79 -18.50 3.97
CA TRP A 635 35.33 -19.17 5.19
C TRP A 635 36.36 -19.23 6.32
N MET A 636 37.66 -19.19 6.01
CA MET A 636 38.72 -19.06 7.02
C MET A 636 38.75 -17.68 7.68
N THR A 637 38.35 -16.62 6.98
CA THR A 637 38.42 -15.24 7.49
C THR A 637 37.14 -14.78 8.18
N SER A 638 35.96 -15.17 7.68
CA SER A 638 34.66 -14.64 8.12
C SER A 638 33.76 -15.66 8.85
N GLY A 639 34.11 -16.95 8.83
CA GLY A 639 33.27 -18.02 9.38
C GLY A 639 33.41 -18.28 10.89
N PRO A 640 32.50 -19.06 11.52
CA PRO A 640 32.61 -19.51 12.91
C PRO A 640 33.85 -20.39 13.16
N SER A 641 34.33 -20.48 14.41
CA SER A 641 35.58 -21.19 14.78
C SER A 641 35.64 -22.69 14.40
N ALA A 642 34.50 -23.35 14.23
CA ALA A 642 34.42 -24.71 13.72
C ALA A 642 34.55 -24.78 12.19
N LEU A 643 33.97 -23.81 11.47
CA LEU A 643 34.06 -23.68 10.01
C LEU A 643 35.50 -23.33 9.59
N GLN A 644 36.14 -22.38 10.29
CA GLN A 644 37.53 -21.97 10.03
C GLN A 644 38.51 -23.14 10.16
N ARG A 645 38.36 -23.98 11.19
CA ARG A 645 39.24 -25.16 11.40
C ARG A 645 39.07 -26.21 10.31
N ALA A 646 37.84 -26.48 9.89
CA ALA A 646 37.55 -27.45 8.85
C ALA A 646 38.00 -26.93 7.47
N ALA A 647 37.78 -25.65 7.15
CA ALA A 647 38.27 -25.03 5.92
C ALA A 647 39.81 -25.03 5.84
N ARG A 648 40.50 -24.74 6.95
CA ARG A 648 41.97 -24.79 7.02
C ARG A 648 42.53 -26.19 6.79
N SER A 649 41.90 -27.22 7.36
CA SER A 649 42.31 -28.62 7.18
C SER A 649 42.23 -29.07 5.72
N GLU A 650 41.20 -28.65 4.98
CA GLU A 650 41.02 -28.99 3.56
C GLU A 650 41.93 -28.14 2.66
N LEU A 651 42.18 -26.87 3.01
CA LEU A 651 43.13 -26.00 2.29
C LEU A 651 44.58 -26.50 2.40
N ASP A 652 44.98 -26.97 3.59
CA ASP A 652 46.30 -27.58 3.80
C ASP A 652 46.44 -28.90 3.02
N GLY A 653 45.36 -29.70 2.91
CA GLY A 653 45.33 -30.92 2.09
C GLY A 653 45.43 -30.67 0.58
N LEU A 654 44.90 -29.53 0.11
CA LEU A 654 45.00 -29.05 -1.27
C LEU A 654 46.42 -28.65 -1.68
N HIS A 655 47.27 -28.26 -0.73
CA HIS A 655 48.68 -27.91 -0.97
C HIS A 655 49.62 -29.13 -1.10
N VAL A 656 49.17 -30.33 -0.71
CA VAL A 656 50.02 -31.53 -0.58
C VAL A 656 49.82 -32.53 -1.74
N SER A 657 48.79 -32.37 -2.58
CA SER A 657 48.58 -33.23 -3.76
C SER A 657 49.18 -32.57 -5.02
N PRO A 658 50.19 -33.18 -5.67
CA PRO A 658 50.79 -32.65 -6.90
C PRO A 658 49.82 -32.61 -8.09
#